data_AF-A0A2M7UHJ6-F1
#
_entry.id   AF-A0A2M7UHJ6-F1
#
_cell.length_a   1.000
_cell.length_b   1.000
_cell.length_c   1.000
_cell.angle_alpha   90.00
_cell.angle_beta   90.00
_cell.angle_gamma   90.00
#
_symmetry.space_group_name_H-M   'P 1'
#
loop_
_entity.id
_entity.type
_entity.pdbx_description
1 polymer ?
#
loop_
_entity_poly.entity_id
_entity_poly.type
_entity_poly.pdbx_seq_one_letter_code
_entity_poly.pdbx_strand_id
1 'polypeptide(L)'
;MEDITVIGETNFRNQNRKFGIKTADRSRHVYVVGKTGTGKTTLLENMAIQDIQRGHGLAVVDPHGEFAEKMLDFVPSNRVNDVIYFNPADLDYPIAFNAIEKVSPEYRHLVASGLMGVFKKIWPDVWSARMEYILHNTILALLEYPGTTLLGINRMLADKDYRKKVVDRLADPAVKSFWVNEFAKYPERFREEAVAPIQNKVGQFISSPLIRNIIGQTKSSLDFQNIMNGQKILIVNLSKGKIGEDASKLLGALCITKLQLAAMARVNMPEDERKDFYLYVDEFQNFVTESFANILSEARKYHLDLILTHQYIDQLVTSESTVVKEAIFGNVGTMITFRVGAADAEFLEKEFEPEFMMNDLINLGFAQVYLKLMIDGMASKPFSANTLPPLPKVEKSHKEKIIGVSQERYATKRVNVEQKIAKWSGVTAGETAYKEKEGDKRARLEVVQLYEDVCWQCGKKTQVKFLPDGKRPIYCPECLQKIRAASPPSGSVRQGFAGGASGVGGGFVRTPVSEAPLQRQVFRQPVERQPMAEQRPRMERQPIERRPPETPRRPERRPERVDRFTRHTSRSDAGGPATNKISDGELATKEETRTISLGEATKNNSARNASPASNALRSDAGWHSDAGGSKKANAEVDLSELRKTLRGVLFGDEKDEKKEKEE
;
A
#
# COMPACT_ATOMS: atom_id res chain seq x y z
N MET A 1 -7.86 -29.15 20.34
CA MET A 1 -7.47 -27.90 21.03
C MET A 1 -7.72 -26.77 20.06
N GLU A 2 -8.30 -25.67 20.51
CA GLU A 2 -8.39 -24.45 19.71
C GLU A 2 -6.99 -23.95 19.39
N ASP A 3 -6.77 -23.43 18.19
CA ASP A 3 -5.48 -22.85 17.83
C ASP A 3 -5.33 -21.49 18.53
N ILE A 4 -4.23 -21.32 19.28
CA ILE A 4 -3.97 -20.17 20.13
C ILE A 4 -2.62 -19.57 19.76
N THR A 5 -2.63 -18.34 19.26
CA THR A 5 -1.42 -17.57 18.95
C THR A 5 -0.88 -16.98 20.25
N VAL A 6 0.24 -17.50 20.75
CA VAL A 6 0.81 -17.11 22.06
C VAL A 6 1.50 -15.76 21.93
N ILE A 7 1.10 -14.77 22.74
CA ILE A 7 1.60 -13.39 22.62
C ILE A 7 2.42 -12.91 23.81
N GLY A 8 2.23 -13.52 24.99
CA GLY A 8 2.89 -13.07 26.20
C GLY A 8 2.77 -14.03 27.37
N GLU A 9 3.29 -13.58 28.51
CA GLU A 9 3.12 -14.18 29.82
C GLU A 9 2.53 -13.16 30.80
N THR A 10 1.60 -13.61 31.63
CA THR A 10 1.07 -12.82 32.75
C THR A 10 1.48 -13.47 34.07
N ASN A 11 1.67 -12.67 35.11
CA ASN A 11 1.97 -13.14 36.46
C ASN A 11 0.72 -13.00 37.32
N PHE A 12 0.18 -14.14 37.77
CA PHE A 12 -0.86 -14.17 38.80
C PHE A 12 -0.37 -14.98 40.00
N ARG A 13 -0.27 -14.33 41.17
CA ARG A 13 0.20 -14.94 42.43
C ARG A 13 1.57 -15.63 42.31
N ASN A 14 2.52 -14.97 41.65
CA ASN A 14 3.87 -15.48 41.35
C ASN A 14 3.90 -16.74 40.46
N GLN A 15 2.81 -17.01 39.72
CA GLN A 15 2.79 -18.00 38.65
C GLN A 15 2.80 -17.28 37.30
N ASN A 16 3.92 -17.37 36.58
CA ASN A 16 3.97 -16.95 35.18
C ASN A 16 3.19 -17.94 34.32
N ARG A 17 2.15 -17.47 33.64
CA ARG A 17 1.36 -18.25 32.69
C ARG A 17 1.42 -17.61 31.32
N LYS A 18 1.84 -18.40 30.32
CA LYS A 18 1.74 -18.00 28.91
C LYS A 18 0.27 -17.94 28.50
N PHE A 19 -0.07 -16.95 27.69
CA PHE A 19 -1.41 -16.78 27.14
C PHE A 19 -1.34 -16.32 25.68
N GLY A 20 -2.47 -16.40 24.99
CA GLY A 20 -2.57 -16.10 23.58
C GLY A 20 -3.98 -15.71 23.17
N ILE A 21 -4.13 -15.37 21.89
CA ILE A 21 -5.43 -15.07 21.26
C ILE A 21 -5.89 -16.33 20.52
N LYS A 22 -7.15 -16.74 20.70
CA LYS A 22 -7.77 -17.81 19.92
C LYS A 22 -7.97 -17.36 18.48
N THR A 23 -7.86 -18.26 17.49
CA THR A 23 -8.14 -17.96 16.08
C THR A 23 -9.49 -17.24 15.87
N ALA A 24 -10.58 -17.75 16.46
CA ALA A 24 -11.90 -17.13 16.34
C ALA A 24 -11.97 -15.69 16.88
N ASP A 25 -11.21 -15.38 17.93
CA ASP A 25 -11.14 -14.04 18.52
C ASP A 25 -10.27 -13.07 17.71
N ARG A 26 -9.28 -13.58 16.95
CA ARG A 26 -8.46 -12.79 16.00
C ARG A 26 -9.26 -12.24 14.82
N SER A 27 -10.40 -12.84 14.48
CA SER A 27 -11.34 -12.32 13.47
C SER A 27 -11.90 -10.92 13.79
N ARG A 28 -11.74 -10.47 15.04
CA ARG A 28 -12.11 -9.11 15.48
C ARG A 28 -10.93 -8.13 15.48
N HIS A 29 -9.83 -8.47 14.83
CA HIS A 29 -8.62 -7.65 14.68
C HIS A 29 -7.85 -7.42 15.99
N VAL A 30 -6.58 -7.05 15.84
CA VAL A 30 -5.64 -6.74 16.92
C VAL A 30 -5.01 -5.38 16.67
N TYR A 31 -5.16 -4.45 17.61
CA TYR A 31 -4.53 -3.12 17.58
C TYR A 31 -3.44 -3.03 18.63
N VAL A 32 -2.26 -2.57 18.22
CA VAL A 32 -1.06 -2.46 19.06
C VAL A 32 -0.52 -1.04 19.01
N VAL A 33 -0.46 -0.36 20.15
CA VAL A 33 0.01 1.04 20.23
C VAL A 33 1.19 1.21 21.18
N GLY A 34 2.14 2.08 20.83
CA GLY A 34 3.26 2.45 21.69
C GLY A 34 4.45 3.06 20.96
N LYS A 35 5.28 3.78 21.73
CA LYS A 35 6.49 4.45 21.26
C LYS A 35 7.49 3.47 20.61
N THR A 36 8.39 4.01 19.81
CA THR A 36 9.51 3.28 19.20
C THR A 36 10.35 2.56 20.25
N GLY A 37 10.83 1.34 19.93
CA GLY A 37 11.71 0.57 20.81
C GLY A 37 11.05 -0.08 22.04
N THR A 38 9.72 -0.13 22.11
CA THR A 38 8.98 -0.72 23.25
C THR A 38 8.76 -2.24 23.16
N GLY A 39 8.77 -2.81 21.95
CA GLY A 39 8.54 -4.24 21.70
C GLY A 39 7.48 -4.56 20.63
N LYS A 40 6.78 -3.56 20.06
CA LYS A 40 5.70 -3.76 19.06
C LYS A 40 6.07 -4.73 17.93
N THR A 41 7.16 -4.47 17.23
CA THR A 41 7.60 -5.28 16.09
C THR A 41 7.93 -6.71 16.52
N THR A 42 8.56 -6.92 17.68
CA THR A 42 8.82 -8.25 18.26
C THR A 42 7.55 -9.04 18.55
N LEU A 43 6.50 -8.38 19.04
CA LEU A 43 5.19 -9.00 19.23
C LEU A 43 4.61 -9.46 17.87
N LEU A 44 4.64 -8.60 16.85
CA LEU A 44 4.15 -8.94 15.52
C LEU A 44 4.96 -10.06 14.85
N GLU A 45 6.28 -10.02 14.94
CA GLU A 45 7.17 -11.08 14.48
C GLU A 45 6.79 -12.42 15.11
N ASN A 46 6.65 -12.47 16.44
CA ASN A 46 6.32 -13.69 17.15
C ASN A 46 4.93 -14.24 16.76
N MET A 47 3.96 -13.37 16.47
CA MET A 47 2.64 -13.78 15.96
C MET A 47 2.73 -14.29 14.51
N ALA A 48 3.34 -13.53 13.60
CA ALA A 48 3.44 -13.89 12.19
C ALA A 48 4.27 -15.16 11.94
N ILE A 49 5.32 -15.39 12.75
CA ILE A 49 6.10 -16.64 12.70
C ILE A 49 5.25 -17.85 13.10
N GLN A 50 4.41 -17.73 14.15
CA GLN A 50 3.49 -18.80 14.54
C GLN A 50 2.52 -19.12 13.40
N ASP A 51 1.98 -18.11 12.72
CA ASP A 51 1.06 -18.30 11.59
C ASP A 51 1.73 -18.98 10.39
N ILE A 52 2.93 -18.53 10.00
CA ILE A 52 3.73 -19.15 8.94
C ILE A 52 3.98 -20.64 9.23
N GLN A 53 4.37 -20.95 10.47
CA GLN A 53 4.70 -22.32 10.91
C GLN A 53 3.47 -23.23 11.01
N ARG A 54 2.29 -22.67 11.30
CA ARG A 54 1.02 -23.43 11.40
C ARG A 54 0.33 -23.69 10.07
N GLY A 55 0.83 -23.11 8.97
CA GLY A 55 0.23 -23.28 7.64
C GLY A 55 -0.73 -22.15 7.24
N HIS A 56 -0.90 -21.12 8.07
CA HIS A 56 -1.83 -20.03 7.80
C HIS A 56 -1.38 -19.18 6.60
N GLY A 57 -2.35 -18.53 5.96
CA GLY A 57 -2.12 -17.52 4.93
C GLY A 57 -1.97 -16.15 5.54
N LEU A 58 -0.98 -15.37 5.11
CA LEU A 58 -0.77 -14.03 5.64
C LEU A 58 -0.14 -13.06 4.64
N ALA A 59 -0.29 -11.77 4.94
CA ALA A 59 0.48 -10.69 4.36
C ALA A 59 1.19 -9.90 5.46
N VAL A 60 2.47 -9.60 5.26
CA VAL A 60 3.25 -8.63 6.06
C VAL A 60 3.52 -7.40 5.21
N VAL A 61 3.19 -6.21 5.73
CA VAL A 61 3.51 -4.92 5.12
C VAL A 61 4.40 -4.14 6.09
N ASP A 62 5.63 -3.87 5.67
CA ASP A 62 6.69 -3.32 6.52
C ASP A 62 7.40 -2.12 5.86
N PRO A 63 7.27 -0.89 6.39
CA PRO A 63 7.95 0.31 5.89
C PRO A 63 9.44 0.42 6.26
N HIS A 64 9.95 -0.42 7.17
CA HIS A 64 11.34 -0.41 7.62
C HIS A 64 12.16 -1.50 6.91
N GLY A 65 11.58 -2.67 6.72
CA GLY A 65 12.11 -3.81 5.98
C GLY A 65 12.74 -4.89 6.86
N GLU A 66 13.02 -4.62 8.14
CA GLU A 66 13.62 -5.57 9.07
C GLU A 66 12.66 -6.71 9.44
N PHE A 67 11.39 -6.39 9.71
CA PHE A 67 10.34 -7.37 10.01
C PHE A 67 10.10 -8.28 8.80
N ALA A 68 9.94 -7.69 7.60
CA ALA A 68 9.78 -8.42 6.35
C ALA A 68 10.99 -9.31 6.04
N GLU A 69 12.22 -8.81 6.20
CA GLU A 69 13.42 -9.61 5.94
C GLU A 69 13.61 -10.75 6.93
N LYS A 70 13.18 -10.59 8.19
CA LYS A 70 13.26 -11.61 9.24
C LYS A 70 12.25 -12.74 9.02
N MET A 71 11.04 -12.46 8.54
CA MET A 71 10.04 -13.50 8.27
C MET A 71 10.55 -14.58 7.31
N LEU A 72 11.38 -14.21 6.34
CA LEU A 72 11.99 -15.15 5.37
C LEU A 72 12.85 -16.24 6.04
N ASP A 73 13.45 -15.95 7.21
CA ASP A 73 14.26 -16.94 7.94
C ASP A 73 13.40 -18.01 8.63
N PHE A 74 12.13 -17.69 8.96
CA PHE A 74 11.25 -18.59 9.72
C PHE A 74 10.25 -19.37 8.85
N VAL A 75 10.30 -19.22 7.52
CA VAL A 75 9.47 -20.01 6.59
C VAL A 75 9.95 -21.47 6.55
N PRO A 76 9.09 -22.46 6.87
CA PRO A 76 9.47 -23.86 6.83
C PRO A 76 9.64 -24.37 5.39
N SER A 77 10.47 -25.40 5.21
CA SER A 77 10.90 -25.92 3.89
C SER A 77 9.74 -26.28 2.94
N ASN A 78 8.61 -26.73 3.48
CA ASN A 78 7.40 -27.08 2.73
C ASN A 78 6.62 -25.86 2.19
N ARG A 79 6.76 -24.68 2.81
CA ARG A 79 6.07 -23.42 2.43
C ARG A 79 6.90 -22.50 1.53
N VAL A 80 8.15 -22.85 1.21
CA VAL A 80 9.07 -22.03 0.37
C VAL A 80 8.44 -21.62 -0.97
N ASN A 81 7.61 -22.48 -1.56
CA ASN A 81 6.93 -22.25 -2.83
C ASN A 81 5.71 -21.30 -2.73
N ASP A 82 5.21 -21.06 -1.52
CA ASP A 82 4.01 -20.25 -1.25
C ASP A 82 4.35 -18.79 -0.95
N VAL A 83 5.64 -18.48 -0.76
CA VAL A 83 6.11 -17.13 -0.46
C VAL A 83 6.16 -16.29 -1.73
N ILE A 84 5.67 -15.06 -1.61
CA ILE A 84 5.86 -13.97 -2.56
C ILE A 84 6.59 -12.86 -1.80
N TYR A 85 7.87 -12.67 -2.12
CA TYR A 85 8.67 -11.60 -1.55
C TYR A 85 8.61 -10.38 -2.49
N PHE A 86 7.72 -9.45 -2.19
CA PHE A 86 7.58 -8.19 -2.91
C PHE A 86 8.52 -7.13 -2.31
N ASN A 87 9.67 -6.94 -2.97
CA ASN A 87 10.70 -6.00 -2.58
C ASN A 87 10.99 -5.02 -3.74
N PRO A 88 10.42 -3.80 -3.74
CA PRO A 88 10.67 -2.79 -4.77
C PRO A 88 12.13 -2.31 -4.86
N ALA A 89 12.97 -2.57 -3.85
CA ALA A 89 14.41 -2.26 -3.92
C ALA A 89 15.18 -3.20 -4.89
N ASP A 90 14.59 -4.32 -5.32
CA ASP A 90 15.12 -5.16 -6.38
C ASP A 90 14.82 -4.53 -7.75
N LEU A 91 15.79 -3.76 -8.26
CA LEU A 91 15.66 -3.06 -9.54
C LEU A 91 15.84 -3.97 -10.76
N ASP A 92 16.48 -5.13 -10.59
CA ASP A 92 16.80 -6.06 -11.69
C ASP A 92 15.66 -7.05 -11.95
N TYR A 93 14.90 -7.37 -10.91
CA TYR A 93 13.73 -8.26 -10.94
C TYR A 93 12.46 -7.57 -10.40
N PRO A 94 11.98 -6.48 -11.04
CA PRO A 94 10.72 -5.83 -10.67
C PRO A 94 9.53 -6.79 -10.84
N ILE A 95 8.78 -6.97 -9.75
CA ILE A 95 7.50 -7.68 -9.74
C ILE A 95 6.40 -6.76 -10.27
N ALA A 96 5.60 -7.27 -11.21
CA ALA A 96 4.54 -6.50 -11.84
C ALA A 96 3.34 -6.31 -10.89
N PHE A 97 2.93 -5.06 -10.68
CA PHE A 97 1.78 -4.74 -9.82
C PHE A 97 0.96 -3.57 -10.39
N ASN A 98 -0.05 -3.90 -11.20
CA ASN A 98 -0.95 -2.93 -11.81
C ASN A 98 -2.23 -2.77 -10.97
N ALA A 99 -2.29 -1.72 -10.15
CA ALA A 99 -3.42 -1.46 -9.28
C ALA A 99 -4.78 -1.29 -10.02
N ILE A 100 -4.77 -0.96 -11.31
CA ILE A 100 -5.99 -0.77 -12.11
C ILE A 100 -6.30 -1.95 -13.06
N GLU A 101 -5.56 -3.05 -13.01
CA GLU A 101 -5.88 -4.25 -13.78
C GLU A 101 -7.14 -4.96 -13.26
N LYS A 102 -7.98 -5.43 -14.20
CA LYS A 102 -9.09 -6.38 -14.01
C LYS A 102 -10.01 -6.06 -12.83
N VAL A 103 -10.41 -4.80 -12.71
CA VAL A 103 -11.36 -4.36 -11.68
C VAL A 103 -12.79 -4.53 -12.19
N SER A 104 -13.58 -5.37 -11.52
CA SER A 104 -15.02 -5.53 -11.79
C SER A 104 -15.74 -4.19 -11.71
N PRO A 105 -16.77 -3.93 -12.54
CA PRO A 105 -17.48 -2.65 -12.56
C PRO A 105 -17.92 -2.15 -11.18
N GLU A 106 -18.49 -3.03 -10.35
CA GLU A 106 -18.93 -2.73 -8.98
C GLU A 106 -17.84 -2.13 -8.06
N TYR A 107 -16.58 -2.47 -8.28
CA TYR A 107 -15.46 -2.05 -7.44
C TYR A 107 -14.65 -0.87 -8.02
N ARG A 108 -14.98 -0.39 -9.23
CA ARG A 108 -14.21 0.68 -9.90
C ARG A 108 -14.18 1.97 -9.08
N HIS A 109 -15.31 2.38 -8.49
CA HIS A 109 -15.37 3.56 -7.63
C HIS A 109 -14.53 3.41 -6.35
N LEU A 110 -14.51 2.22 -5.73
CA LEU A 110 -13.65 1.93 -4.57
C LEU A 110 -12.16 2.01 -4.93
N VAL A 111 -11.76 1.51 -6.10
CA VAL A 111 -10.37 1.63 -6.58
C VAL A 111 -10.01 3.09 -6.90
N ALA A 112 -10.91 3.84 -7.54
CA ALA A 112 -10.69 5.25 -7.85
C ALA A 112 -10.60 6.13 -6.60
N SER A 113 -11.51 5.94 -5.63
CA SER A 113 -11.50 6.60 -4.34
C SER A 113 -10.26 6.22 -3.51
N GLY A 114 -9.91 4.93 -3.46
CA GLY A 114 -8.68 4.45 -2.83
C GLY A 114 -7.43 5.13 -3.41
N LEU A 115 -7.25 5.09 -4.73
CA LEU A 115 -6.15 5.78 -5.43
C LEU A 115 -6.12 7.28 -5.13
N MET A 116 -7.27 7.96 -5.13
CA MET A 116 -7.36 9.37 -4.79
C MET A 116 -6.92 9.63 -3.34
N GLY A 117 -7.39 8.83 -2.39
CA GLY A 117 -6.98 8.90 -0.98
C GLY A 117 -5.46 8.72 -0.80
N VAL A 118 -4.83 7.81 -1.56
CA VAL A 118 -3.37 7.66 -1.56
C VAL A 118 -2.67 8.90 -2.10
N PHE A 119 -3.13 9.48 -3.20
CA PHE A 119 -2.54 10.71 -3.76
C PHE A 119 -2.73 11.93 -2.85
N LYS A 120 -3.90 12.08 -2.21
CA LYS A 120 -4.15 13.13 -1.19
C LYS A 120 -3.23 12.96 0.02
N LYS A 121 -3.02 11.72 0.48
CA LYS A 121 -2.16 11.41 1.63
C LYS A 121 -0.68 11.69 1.38
N ILE A 122 -0.18 11.51 0.16
CA ILE A 122 1.23 11.75 -0.17
C ILE A 122 1.49 13.25 -0.41
N TRP A 123 0.51 13.99 -0.94
CA TRP A 123 0.60 15.45 -1.08
C TRP A 123 -0.56 16.14 -0.34
N PRO A 124 -0.52 16.20 1.00
CA PRO A 124 -1.56 16.88 1.79
C PRO A 124 -1.68 18.34 1.37
N ASP A 125 -2.90 18.86 1.37
CA ASP A 125 -3.25 20.27 1.11
C ASP A 125 -2.85 20.83 -0.29
N VAL A 126 -2.34 19.99 -1.20
CA VAL A 126 -1.97 20.43 -2.59
C VAL A 126 -3.05 20.12 -3.63
N TRP A 127 -4.10 19.38 -3.26
CA TRP A 127 -5.17 18.99 -4.18
C TRP A 127 -6.31 20.00 -4.18
N SER A 128 -6.58 20.61 -5.33
CA SER A 128 -7.81 21.38 -5.53
C SER A 128 -8.96 20.48 -5.97
N ALA A 129 -10.20 20.84 -5.64
CA ALA A 129 -11.39 20.10 -6.07
C ALA A 129 -11.43 19.84 -7.59
N ARG A 130 -10.90 20.76 -8.41
CA ARG A 130 -10.75 20.56 -9.87
C ARG A 130 -9.73 19.48 -10.22
N MET A 131 -8.58 19.45 -9.55
CA MET A 131 -7.56 18.42 -9.76
C MET A 131 -8.09 17.04 -9.38
N GLU A 132 -8.77 16.94 -8.23
CA GLU A 132 -9.43 15.70 -7.78
C GLU A 132 -10.48 15.24 -8.80
N TYR A 133 -11.35 16.13 -9.28
CA TYR A 133 -12.39 15.81 -10.25
C TYR A 133 -11.84 15.30 -11.59
N ILE A 134 -10.83 15.99 -12.16
CA ILE A 134 -10.21 15.57 -13.43
C ILE A 134 -9.46 14.24 -13.25
N LEU A 135 -8.70 14.07 -12.17
CA LEU A 135 -7.94 12.85 -11.93
C LEU A 135 -8.88 11.66 -11.61
N HIS A 136 -9.96 11.86 -10.86
CA HIS A 136 -10.95 10.83 -10.58
C HIS A 136 -11.60 10.29 -11.87
N ASN A 137 -12.08 11.18 -12.75
CA ASN A 137 -12.62 10.80 -14.06
C ASN A 137 -11.56 10.16 -14.98
N THR A 138 -10.29 10.52 -14.82
CA THR A 138 -9.16 9.87 -15.51
C THR A 138 -8.94 8.45 -15.01
N ILE A 139 -8.94 8.22 -13.69
CA ILE A 139 -8.77 6.88 -13.11
C ILE A 139 -9.96 5.98 -13.48
N LEU A 140 -11.20 6.48 -13.42
CA LEU A 140 -12.39 5.72 -13.84
C LEU A 140 -12.31 5.30 -15.32
N ALA A 141 -11.99 6.24 -16.23
CA ALA A 141 -11.85 5.92 -17.65
C ALA A 141 -10.76 4.87 -17.93
N LEU A 142 -9.67 4.88 -17.16
CA LEU A 142 -8.61 3.88 -17.27
C LEU A 142 -8.97 2.53 -16.62
N LEU A 143 -9.86 2.49 -15.63
CA LEU A 143 -10.41 1.25 -15.05
C LEU A 143 -11.38 0.53 -16.00
N GLU A 144 -11.99 1.25 -16.94
CA GLU A 144 -12.78 0.65 -18.03
C GLU A 144 -11.91 0.13 -19.18
N TYR A 145 -10.80 0.82 -19.48
CA TYR A 145 -10.02 0.54 -20.68
C TYR A 145 -8.99 -0.60 -20.48
N PRO A 146 -9.09 -1.72 -21.24
CA PRO A 146 -8.23 -2.88 -21.01
C PRO A 146 -6.77 -2.62 -21.41
N GLY A 147 -5.83 -3.18 -20.65
CA GLY A 147 -4.40 -3.13 -20.97
C GLY A 147 -3.72 -1.78 -20.72
N THR A 148 -4.34 -0.89 -19.93
CA THR A 148 -3.69 0.32 -19.42
C THR A 148 -3.08 0.10 -18.03
N THR A 149 -2.34 1.10 -17.58
CA THR A 149 -1.65 1.18 -16.29
C THR A 149 -1.81 2.59 -15.71
N LEU A 150 -1.28 2.86 -14.52
CA LEU A 150 -1.25 4.22 -13.95
C LEU A 150 -0.44 5.20 -14.82
N LEU A 151 0.45 4.72 -15.71
CA LEU A 151 1.11 5.54 -16.72
C LEU A 151 0.11 6.16 -17.72
N GLY A 152 -1.07 5.55 -17.85
CA GLY A 152 -2.19 6.01 -18.67
C GLY A 152 -2.74 7.36 -18.24
N ILE A 153 -2.53 7.79 -16.98
CA ILE A 153 -3.02 9.08 -16.49
C ILE A 153 -2.39 10.23 -17.30
N ASN A 154 -1.06 10.30 -17.34
CA ASN A 154 -0.37 11.36 -18.08
C ASN A 154 -0.69 11.31 -19.59
N ARG A 155 -0.86 10.10 -20.14
CA ARG A 155 -1.20 9.92 -21.56
C ARG A 155 -2.63 10.35 -21.87
N MET A 156 -3.62 9.95 -21.08
CA MET A 156 -5.02 10.39 -21.20
C MET A 156 -5.13 11.92 -21.14
N LEU A 157 -4.26 12.56 -20.36
CA LEU A 157 -4.22 14.01 -20.15
C LEU A 157 -3.45 14.78 -21.24
N ALA A 158 -2.44 14.20 -21.89
CA ALA A 158 -1.66 14.84 -22.96
C ALA A 158 -2.07 14.43 -24.39
N ASP A 159 -2.18 13.13 -24.65
CA ASP A 159 -2.30 12.52 -25.99
C ASP A 159 -3.78 12.50 -26.43
N LYS A 160 -4.11 13.38 -27.39
CA LYS A 160 -5.48 13.55 -27.93
C LYS A 160 -5.98 12.27 -28.62
N ASP A 161 -5.11 11.49 -29.27
CA ASP A 161 -5.46 10.26 -30.00
C ASP A 161 -5.64 9.07 -29.06
N TYR A 162 -4.79 8.93 -28.05
CA TYR A 162 -4.99 7.94 -26.98
C TYR A 162 -6.26 8.22 -26.20
N ARG A 163 -6.51 9.49 -25.84
CA ARG A 163 -7.76 9.89 -25.19
C ARG A 163 -8.96 9.47 -26.00
N LYS A 164 -8.99 9.76 -27.30
CA LYS A 164 -10.09 9.33 -28.18
C LYS A 164 -10.31 7.81 -28.14
N LYS A 165 -9.24 7.02 -28.30
CA LYS A 165 -9.29 5.54 -28.23
C LYS A 165 -9.85 5.01 -26.90
N VAL A 166 -9.57 5.69 -25.78
CA VAL A 166 -10.14 5.36 -24.47
C VAL A 166 -11.62 5.73 -24.42
N VAL A 167 -11.95 7.00 -24.73
CA VAL A 167 -13.31 7.56 -24.65
C VAL A 167 -14.31 6.81 -25.53
N ASP A 168 -13.90 6.41 -26.74
CA ASP A 168 -14.74 5.65 -27.67
C ASP A 168 -15.23 4.32 -27.05
N ARG A 169 -14.43 3.70 -26.16
CA ARG A 169 -14.72 2.43 -25.48
C ARG A 169 -15.36 2.54 -24.09
N LEU A 170 -15.57 3.75 -23.56
CA LEU A 170 -16.23 3.92 -22.26
C LEU A 170 -17.69 3.48 -22.35
N ALA A 171 -18.12 2.70 -21.35
CA ALA A 171 -19.48 2.23 -21.17
C ALA A 171 -20.25 3.12 -20.17
N ASP A 172 -19.58 3.66 -19.15
CA ASP A 172 -20.20 4.57 -18.18
C ASP A 172 -20.61 5.91 -18.86
N PRO A 173 -21.90 6.26 -18.91
CA PRO A 173 -22.36 7.49 -19.56
C PRO A 173 -21.88 8.76 -18.85
N ALA A 174 -21.69 8.75 -17.54
CA ALA A 174 -21.24 9.92 -16.78
C ALA A 174 -19.76 10.22 -17.04
N VAL A 175 -18.90 9.19 -16.96
CA VAL A 175 -17.47 9.32 -17.27
C VAL A 175 -17.28 9.71 -18.74
N LYS A 176 -18.04 9.10 -19.66
CA LYS A 176 -18.02 9.46 -21.08
C LYS A 176 -18.49 10.90 -21.32
N SER A 177 -19.55 11.34 -20.62
CA SER A 177 -20.05 12.71 -20.72
C SER A 177 -19.03 13.73 -20.23
N PHE A 178 -18.31 13.49 -19.13
CA PHE A 178 -17.20 14.36 -18.71
C PHE A 178 -16.19 14.55 -19.84
N TRP A 179 -15.73 13.46 -20.47
CA TRP A 179 -14.71 13.55 -21.51
C TRP A 179 -15.20 14.22 -22.81
N VAL A 180 -16.44 13.96 -23.24
CA VAL A 180 -16.99 14.45 -24.51
C VAL A 180 -17.66 15.83 -24.39
N ASN A 181 -18.41 16.06 -23.32
CA ASN A 181 -19.27 17.24 -23.16
C ASN A 181 -18.68 18.33 -22.29
N GLU A 182 -17.68 18.03 -21.46
CA GLU A 182 -17.06 18.99 -20.53
C GLU A 182 -15.58 19.23 -20.89
N PHE A 183 -14.71 18.23 -20.69
CA PHE A 183 -13.26 18.35 -20.88
C PHE A 183 -12.86 18.68 -22.32
N ALA A 184 -13.59 18.18 -23.31
CA ALA A 184 -13.39 18.53 -24.72
C ALA A 184 -13.73 20.01 -25.02
N LYS A 185 -14.66 20.62 -24.28
CA LYS A 185 -15.07 22.03 -24.43
C LYS A 185 -14.17 23.02 -23.68
N TYR A 186 -13.31 22.54 -22.78
CA TYR A 186 -12.32 23.41 -22.11
C TYR A 186 -11.44 24.14 -23.15
N PRO A 187 -11.29 25.49 -23.05
CA PRO A 187 -10.32 26.23 -23.85
C PRO A 187 -8.91 25.66 -23.68
N GLU A 188 -8.09 25.67 -24.73
CA GLU A 188 -6.82 24.92 -24.74
C GLU A 188 -5.87 25.35 -23.60
N ARG A 189 -5.67 26.66 -23.40
CA ARG A 189 -4.88 27.20 -22.27
C ARG A 189 -5.43 26.76 -20.91
N PHE A 190 -6.74 26.86 -20.71
CA PHE A 190 -7.39 26.47 -19.46
C PHE A 190 -7.25 24.96 -19.18
N ARG A 191 -7.32 24.14 -20.24
CA ARG A 191 -7.07 22.69 -20.15
C ARG A 191 -5.62 22.43 -19.72
N GLU A 192 -4.64 23.07 -20.35
CA GLU A 192 -3.22 22.92 -20.00
C GLU A 192 -2.94 23.33 -18.55
N GLU A 193 -3.44 24.50 -18.12
CA GLU A 193 -3.34 25.00 -16.74
C GLU A 193 -4.00 24.07 -15.71
N ALA A 194 -5.17 23.51 -16.01
CA ALA A 194 -5.88 22.59 -15.11
C ALA A 194 -5.21 21.21 -15.01
N VAL A 195 -4.51 20.79 -16.06
CA VAL A 195 -3.92 19.44 -16.19
C VAL A 195 -2.48 19.38 -15.70
N ALA A 196 -1.68 20.42 -15.93
CA ALA A 196 -0.26 20.44 -15.58
C ALA A 196 0.03 20.10 -14.10
N PRO A 197 -0.74 20.58 -13.09
CA PRO A 197 -0.54 20.19 -11.69
C PRO A 197 -0.69 18.68 -11.46
N ILE A 198 -1.67 18.04 -12.10
CA ILE A 198 -1.93 16.59 -12.00
C ILE A 198 -0.76 15.82 -12.63
N GLN A 199 -0.35 16.22 -13.84
CA GLN A 199 0.77 15.60 -14.55
C GLN A 199 2.10 15.75 -13.81
N ASN A 200 2.35 16.89 -13.16
CA ASN A 200 3.55 17.11 -12.35
C ASN A 200 3.57 16.19 -11.13
N LYS A 201 2.44 16.02 -10.43
CA LYS A 201 2.33 15.14 -9.25
C LYS A 201 2.44 13.67 -9.65
N VAL A 202 1.56 13.18 -10.52
CA VAL A 202 1.58 11.77 -10.97
C VAL A 202 2.90 11.44 -11.71
N GLY A 203 3.46 12.42 -12.43
CA GLY A 203 4.77 12.34 -13.08
C GLY A 203 5.94 12.12 -12.14
N GLN A 204 5.90 12.62 -10.89
CA GLN A 204 6.98 12.37 -9.92
C GLN A 204 7.16 10.86 -9.67
N PHE A 205 6.08 10.10 -9.50
CA PHE A 205 6.16 8.64 -9.37
C PHE A 205 6.61 7.95 -10.65
N ILE A 206 6.06 8.36 -11.79
CA ILE A 206 6.36 7.76 -13.10
C ILE A 206 7.82 8.01 -13.53
N SER A 207 8.44 9.09 -13.05
CA SER A 207 9.84 9.40 -13.34
C SER A 207 10.80 8.40 -12.70
N SER A 208 10.46 7.86 -11.52
CA SER A 208 11.25 6.83 -10.82
C SER A 208 11.19 5.49 -11.56
N PRO A 209 12.33 4.94 -12.06
CA PRO A 209 12.35 3.64 -12.72
C PRO A 209 11.86 2.51 -11.81
N LEU A 210 12.12 2.59 -10.50
CA LEU A 210 11.66 1.65 -9.48
C LEU A 210 10.13 1.51 -9.52
N ILE A 211 9.42 2.63 -9.38
CA ILE A 211 7.96 2.64 -9.34
C ILE A 211 7.41 2.32 -10.73
N ARG A 212 7.93 2.97 -11.78
CA ARG A 212 7.49 2.79 -13.16
C ARG A 212 7.58 1.34 -13.61
N ASN A 213 8.65 0.63 -13.30
CA ASN A 213 8.84 -0.76 -13.70
C ASN A 213 7.93 -1.74 -12.92
N ILE A 214 7.34 -1.31 -11.80
CA ILE A 214 6.35 -2.08 -11.03
C ILE A 214 4.93 -1.79 -11.55
N ILE A 215 4.50 -0.52 -11.53
CA ILE A 215 3.11 -0.12 -11.83
C ILE A 215 2.83 0.05 -13.33
N GLY A 216 3.88 0.15 -14.16
CA GLY A 216 3.79 0.36 -15.60
C GLY A 216 3.68 -0.91 -16.44
N GLN A 217 3.68 -2.09 -15.81
CA GLN A 217 3.42 -3.36 -16.47
C GLN A 217 1.91 -3.57 -16.61
N THR A 218 1.43 -3.99 -17.79
CA THR A 218 -0.01 -4.08 -18.08
C THR A 218 -0.71 -5.25 -17.39
N LYS A 219 0.03 -6.33 -17.11
CA LYS A 219 -0.40 -7.51 -16.34
C LYS A 219 0.41 -7.59 -15.05
N SER A 220 -0.27 -7.87 -13.94
CA SER A 220 0.29 -8.05 -12.61
C SER A 220 0.71 -9.49 -12.40
N SER A 221 1.78 -9.69 -11.64
CA SER A 221 2.17 -10.99 -11.09
C SER A 221 1.53 -11.24 -9.72
N LEU A 222 1.11 -10.17 -9.03
CA LEU A 222 0.44 -10.23 -7.74
C LEU A 222 -1.07 -10.41 -7.93
N ASP A 223 -1.52 -11.67 -7.86
CA ASP A 223 -2.93 -12.03 -7.80
C ASP A 223 -3.38 -12.17 -6.34
N PHE A 224 -3.98 -11.11 -5.80
CA PHE A 224 -4.37 -11.04 -4.39
C PHE A 224 -5.49 -12.01 -4.02
N GLN A 225 -6.37 -12.40 -4.95
CA GLN A 225 -7.41 -13.40 -4.68
C GLN A 225 -6.77 -14.79 -4.53
N ASN A 226 -5.87 -15.16 -5.44
CA ASN A 226 -5.13 -16.42 -5.37
C ASN A 226 -4.14 -16.46 -4.20
N ILE A 227 -3.57 -15.33 -3.78
CA ILE A 227 -2.76 -15.22 -2.56
C ILE A 227 -3.62 -15.52 -1.32
N MET A 228 -4.78 -14.89 -1.22
CA MET A 228 -5.64 -14.97 -0.03
C MET A 228 -6.31 -16.35 0.09
N ASN A 229 -6.96 -16.81 -0.98
CA ASN A 229 -7.69 -18.08 -1.00
C ASN A 229 -6.75 -19.31 -1.04
N GLY A 230 -5.55 -19.15 -1.62
CA GLY A 230 -4.50 -20.16 -1.61
C GLY A 230 -3.69 -20.22 -0.31
N GLN A 231 -4.00 -19.40 0.70
CA GLN A 231 -3.23 -19.27 1.95
C GLN A 231 -1.72 -19.08 1.71
N LYS A 232 -1.35 -18.20 0.78
CA LYS A 232 0.06 -17.87 0.49
C LYS A 232 0.66 -16.95 1.56
N ILE A 233 1.98 -16.78 1.51
CA ILE A 233 2.72 -15.87 2.39
C ILE A 233 3.20 -14.69 1.56
N LEU A 234 2.55 -13.54 1.67
CA LEU A 234 2.93 -12.31 0.97
C LEU A 234 3.79 -11.43 1.89
N ILE A 235 5.06 -11.23 1.56
CA ILE A 235 5.97 -10.37 2.34
C ILE A 235 6.26 -9.12 1.50
N VAL A 236 5.71 -7.98 1.93
CA VAL A 236 5.81 -6.67 1.28
C VAL A 236 6.82 -5.82 2.02
N ASN A 237 8.07 -5.85 1.54
CA ASN A 237 9.18 -5.06 2.08
C ASN A 237 9.20 -3.69 1.41
N LEU A 238 8.82 -2.64 2.14
CA LEU A 238 8.72 -1.28 1.65
C LEU A 238 9.72 -0.35 2.33
N SER A 239 10.91 -0.87 2.65
CA SER A 239 11.98 -0.17 3.36
C SER A 239 12.20 1.25 2.84
N LYS A 240 11.68 2.25 3.56
CA LYS A 240 11.70 3.67 3.18
C LYS A 240 13.12 4.18 2.93
N GLY A 241 14.10 3.65 3.68
CA GLY A 241 15.52 3.97 3.50
C GLY A 241 16.13 3.44 2.20
N LYS A 242 15.55 2.39 1.59
CA LYS A 242 15.98 1.83 0.30
C LYS A 242 15.19 2.41 -0.90
N ILE A 243 13.89 2.66 -0.73
CA ILE A 243 12.98 2.99 -1.87
C ILE A 243 12.42 4.42 -1.86
N GLY A 244 12.62 5.17 -0.78
CA GLY A 244 12.02 6.48 -0.56
C GLY A 244 10.65 6.42 0.14
N GLU A 245 10.31 7.47 0.88
CA GLU A 245 9.09 7.50 1.69
C GLU A 245 7.80 7.49 0.85
N ASP A 246 7.71 8.32 -0.18
CA ASP A 246 6.52 8.44 -1.01
C ASP A 246 6.25 7.17 -1.83
N ALA A 247 7.32 6.49 -2.29
CA ALA A 247 7.25 5.21 -2.97
C ALA A 247 6.71 4.11 -2.04
N SER A 248 7.20 4.10 -0.79
CA SER A 248 6.74 3.19 0.27
C SER A 248 5.26 3.41 0.58
N LYS A 249 4.84 4.66 0.84
CA LYS A 249 3.42 5.02 1.08
C LYS A 249 2.52 4.60 -0.08
N LEU A 250 2.92 4.93 -1.32
CA LEU A 250 2.17 4.57 -2.52
C LEU A 250 1.99 3.05 -2.64
N LEU A 251 3.10 2.30 -2.71
CA LEU A 251 3.04 0.85 -2.95
C LEU A 251 2.33 0.10 -1.83
N GLY A 252 2.55 0.47 -0.56
CA GLY A 252 1.88 -0.16 0.57
C GLY A 252 0.37 0.10 0.60
N ALA A 253 -0.06 1.34 0.37
CA ALA A 253 -1.48 1.66 0.32
C ALA A 253 -2.20 1.00 -0.87
N LEU A 254 -1.53 0.86 -2.02
CA LEU A 254 -2.01 0.08 -3.16
C LEU A 254 -2.13 -1.41 -2.83
N CYS A 255 -1.13 -2.01 -2.18
CA CYS A 255 -1.18 -3.42 -1.76
C CYS A 255 -2.34 -3.67 -0.78
N ILE A 256 -2.52 -2.81 0.23
CA ILE A 256 -3.63 -2.91 1.19
C ILE A 256 -4.99 -2.74 0.48
N THR A 257 -5.10 -1.79 -0.45
CA THR A 257 -6.32 -1.58 -1.25
C THR A 257 -6.66 -2.82 -2.09
N LYS A 258 -5.66 -3.54 -2.64
CA LYS A 258 -5.89 -4.77 -3.39
C LYS A 258 -6.16 -5.99 -2.51
N LEU A 259 -5.59 -6.06 -1.31
CA LEU A 259 -5.95 -7.06 -0.29
C LEU A 259 -7.42 -6.90 0.14
N GLN A 260 -7.88 -5.68 0.43
CA GLN A 260 -9.30 -5.37 0.64
C GLN A 260 -10.18 -5.94 -0.48
N LEU A 261 -9.86 -5.64 -1.74
CA LEU A 261 -10.72 -6.01 -2.86
C LEU A 261 -10.75 -7.52 -3.08
N ALA A 262 -9.63 -8.20 -2.82
CA ALA A 262 -9.58 -9.65 -2.80
C ALA A 262 -10.44 -10.25 -1.67
N ALA A 263 -10.49 -9.61 -0.50
CA ALA A 263 -11.37 -10.00 0.60
C ALA A 263 -12.85 -9.76 0.24
N MET A 264 -13.22 -8.56 -0.22
CA MET A 264 -14.59 -8.22 -0.62
C MET A 264 -15.13 -9.14 -1.71
N ALA A 265 -14.29 -9.57 -2.66
CA ALA A 265 -14.68 -10.53 -3.71
C ALA A 265 -15.10 -11.92 -3.15
N ARG A 266 -14.73 -12.25 -1.90
CA ARG A 266 -15.21 -13.45 -1.18
C ARG A 266 -16.68 -13.39 -0.78
N VAL A 267 -17.38 -12.27 -1.00
CA VAL A 267 -18.84 -12.20 -0.86
C VAL A 267 -19.56 -13.32 -1.65
N ASN A 268 -18.97 -13.73 -2.78
CA ASN A 268 -19.47 -14.79 -3.67
C ASN A 268 -19.10 -16.22 -3.23
N MET A 269 -18.41 -16.39 -2.10
CA MET A 269 -18.00 -17.67 -1.52
C MET A 269 -18.79 -17.93 -0.23
N PRO A 270 -19.28 -19.15 0.05
CA PRO A 270 -19.88 -19.52 1.34
C PRO A 270 -18.94 -19.18 2.52
N GLU A 271 -19.49 -18.73 3.65
CA GLU A 271 -18.67 -18.25 4.77
C GLU A 271 -17.78 -19.35 5.37
N ASP A 272 -18.27 -20.60 5.40
CA ASP A 272 -17.55 -21.79 5.83
C ASP A 272 -16.44 -22.26 4.87
N GLU A 273 -16.47 -21.85 3.61
CA GLU A 273 -15.38 -22.05 2.64
C GLU A 273 -14.31 -20.95 2.71
N ARG A 274 -14.60 -19.81 3.35
CA ARG A 274 -13.65 -18.69 3.47
C ARG A 274 -12.54 -19.06 4.44
N LYS A 275 -11.31 -18.89 3.97
CA LYS A 275 -10.11 -19.15 4.76
C LYS A 275 -9.56 -17.87 5.39
N ASP A 276 -9.32 -17.91 6.69
CA ASP A 276 -8.66 -16.84 7.44
C ASP A 276 -7.34 -16.43 6.77
N PHE A 277 -7.17 -15.11 6.65
CA PHE A 277 -5.96 -14.51 6.10
C PHE A 277 -5.53 -13.32 6.94
N TYR A 278 -4.33 -13.40 7.51
CA TYR A 278 -3.83 -12.42 8.47
C TYR A 278 -3.05 -11.30 7.77
N LEU A 279 -3.49 -10.05 7.92
CA LEU A 279 -2.79 -8.88 7.40
C LEU A 279 -2.10 -8.13 8.55
N TYR A 280 -0.79 -8.37 8.64
CA TYR A 280 0.15 -7.67 9.51
C TYR A 280 0.62 -6.39 8.85
N VAL A 281 0.37 -5.24 9.48
CA VAL A 281 0.83 -3.94 8.99
C VAL A 281 1.61 -3.24 10.10
N ASP A 282 2.93 -3.15 9.94
CA ASP A 282 3.76 -2.36 10.85
C ASP A 282 3.68 -0.87 10.47
N GLU A 283 3.47 0.00 11.45
CA GLU A 283 3.27 1.44 11.28
C GLU A 283 2.18 1.74 10.21
N PHE A 284 0.97 1.19 10.42
CA PHE A 284 -0.11 1.23 9.42
C PHE A 284 -0.59 2.63 9.05
N GLN A 285 -0.36 3.62 9.93
CA GLN A 285 -0.69 5.03 9.70
C GLN A 285 0.05 5.60 8.48
N ASN A 286 1.07 4.92 7.95
CA ASN A 286 1.68 5.24 6.67
C ASN A 286 0.79 4.94 5.46
N PHE A 287 -0.05 3.90 5.52
CA PHE A 287 -0.69 3.29 4.35
C PHE A 287 -2.22 3.43 4.32
N VAL A 288 -2.85 3.64 5.48
CA VAL A 288 -4.33 3.67 5.60
C VAL A 288 -4.98 4.93 5.02
N THR A 289 -6.11 4.76 4.32
CA THR A 289 -6.99 5.81 3.77
C THR A 289 -8.33 5.81 4.50
N GLU A 290 -9.18 6.83 4.28
CA GLU A 290 -10.56 6.82 4.81
C GLU A 290 -11.38 5.66 4.25
N SER A 291 -11.20 5.34 2.97
CA SER A 291 -11.80 4.14 2.38
C SER A 291 -11.39 2.85 3.10
N PHE A 292 -10.21 2.80 3.73
CA PHE A 292 -9.78 1.66 4.54
C PHE A 292 -10.51 1.58 5.89
N ALA A 293 -10.88 2.72 6.47
CA ALA A 293 -11.63 2.77 7.73
C ALA A 293 -13.01 2.08 7.61
N ASN A 294 -13.69 2.21 6.47
CA ASN A 294 -14.95 1.53 6.23
C ASN A 294 -14.79 0.00 6.21
N ILE A 295 -13.67 -0.51 5.71
CA ILE A 295 -13.36 -1.96 5.66
C ILE A 295 -13.11 -2.51 7.05
N LEU A 296 -12.47 -1.75 7.96
CA LEU A 296 -12.21 -2.21 9.33
C LEU A 296 -13.48 -2.72 10.02
N SER A 297 -14.63 -2.09 9.72
CA SER A 297 -15.97 -2.48 10.17
C SER A 297 -16.56 -3.73 9.49
N GLU A 298 -16.06 -4.12 8.32
CA GLU A 298 -16.62 -5.21 7.49
C GLU A 298 -15.69 -6.41 7.29
N ALA A 299 -14.37 -6.23 7.43
CA ALA A 299 -13.31 -7.18 7.08
C ALA A 299 -13.52 -8.58 7.68
N ARG A 300 -14.07 -8.63 8.90
CA ARG A 300 -14.43 -9.87 9.61
C ARG A 300 -15.33 -10.80 8.78
N LYS A 301 -16.31 -10.26 8.05
CA LYS A 301 -17.21 -11.05 7.18
C LYS A 301 -16.44 -11.75 6.05
N TYR A 302 -15.30 -11.19 5.66
CA TYR A 302 -14.48 -11.64 4.55
C TYR A 302 -13.27 -12.50 4.98
N HIS A 303 -13.17 -12.83 6.28
CA HIS A 303 -12.05 -13.57 6.86
C HIS A 303 -10.68 -12.92 6.55
N LEU A 304 -10.65 -11.59 6.66
CA LEU A 304 -9.44 -10.76 6.60
C LEU A 304 -9.17 -10.18 7.99
N ASP A 305 -8.17 -10.73 8.65
CA ASP A 305 -7.88 -10.46 10.06
C ASP A 305 -6.74 -9.46 10.16
N LEU A 306 -7.02 -8.27 10.71
CA LEU A 306 -6.08 -7.15 10.71
C LEU A 306 -5.24 -7.14 12.00
N ILE A 307 -3.91 -7.09 11.88
CA ILE A 307 -2.98 -6.92 12.99
C ILE A 307 -2.17 -5.65 12.73
N LEU A 308 -2.46 -4.60 13.48
CA LEU A 308 -2.11 -3.21 13.15
C LEU A 308 -1.25 -2.59 14.28
N THR A 309 -0.04 -2.11 13.96
CA THR A 309 0.78 -1.35 14.93
C THR A 309 0.82 0.15 14.68
N HIS A 310 0.97 0.90 15.78
CA HIS A 310 0.93 2.34 15.78
C HIS A 310 1.85 2.98 16.81
N GLN A 311 2.30 4.22 16.57
CA GLN A 311 3.11 4.99 17.52
C GLN A 311 2.32 5.99 18.38
N TYR A 312 1.56 6.91 17.76
CA TYR A 312 0.92 8.05 18.44
C TYR A 312 -0.45 8.34 17.84
N ILE A 313 -1.52 8.31 18.63
CA ILE A 313 -2.94 8.30 18.20
C ILE A 313 -3.26 9.45 17.23
N ASP A 314 -2.64 10.62 17.42
CA ASP A 314 -2.81 11.79 16.56
C ASP A 314 -2.44 11.54 15.09
N GLN A 315 -1.57 10.58 14.77
CA GLN A 315 -1.24 10.23 13.38
C GLN A 315 -2.39 9.53 12.62
N LEU A 316 -3.49 9.19 13.30
CA LEU A 316 -4.73 8.66 12.71
C LEU A 316 -5.76 9.75 12.42
N VAL A 317 -5.45 11.00 12.77
CA VAL A 317 -6.31 12.16 12.60
C VAL A 317 -5.69 13.07 11.56
N THR A 318 -6.51 13.59 10.65
CA THR A 318 -6.12 14.67 9.73
C THR A 318 -6.82 15.97 10.16
N SER A 319 -6.45 17.08 9.54
CA SER A 319 -7.11 18.38 9.70
C SER A 319 -8.62 18.34 9.45
N GLU A 320 -9.10 17.37 8.66
CA GLU A 320 -10.48 17.29 8.19
C GLU A 320 -11.22 16.01 8.63
N SER A 321 -10.54 15.03 9.24
CA SER A 321 -11.11 13.69 9.47
C SER A 321 -10.51 12.90 10.64
N THR A 322 -11.40 12.30 11.42
CA THR A 322 -11.10 11.36 12.53
C THR A 322 -11.52 9.91 12.21
N VAL A 323 -12.06 9.66 11.02
CA VAL A 323 -12.77 8.41 10.67
C VAL A 323 -11.89 7.16 10.86
N VAL A 324 -10.59 7.24 10.54
CA VAL A 324 -9.64 6.13 10.73
C VAL A 324 -9.47 5.77 12.21
N LYS A 325 -9.33 6.78 13.09
CA LYS A 325 -9.23 6.57 14.54
C LYS A 325 -10.50 5.91 15.06
N GLU A 326 -11.66 6.46 14.73
CA GLU A 326 -12.97 5.97 15.19
C GLU A 326 -13.24 4.54 14.72
N ALA A 327 -12.95 4.22 13.46
CA ALA A 327 -13.11 2.87 12.93
C ALA A 327 -12.18 1.83 13.59
N ILE A 328 -11.02 2.23 14.10
CA ILE A 328 -10.13 1.33 14.84
C ILE A 328 -10.71 1.08 16.23
N PHE A 329 -10.87 2.12 17.03
CA PHE A 329 -11.33 1.98 18.42
C PHE A 329 -12.76 1.41 18.52
N GLY A 330 -13.61 1.59 17.50
CA GLY A 330 -14.95 1.00 17.45
C GLY A 330 -15.03 -0.48 17.02
N ASN A 331 -14.01 -1.03 16.35
CA ASN A 331 -14.09 -2.38 15.76
C ASN A 331 -13.06 -3.39 16.28
N VAL A 332 -11.96 -2.94 16.90
CA VAL A 332 -10.89 -3.86 17.34
C VAL A 332 -11.27 -4.61 18.62
N GLY A 333 -11.18 -5.94 18.56
CA GLY A 333 -11.53 -6.83 19.67
C GLY A 333 -10.42 -6.98 20.69
N THR A 334 -9.16 -7.04 20.24
CA THR A 334 -8.00 -7.08 21.13
C THR A 334 -7.17 -5.80 21.00
N MET A 335 -6.95 -5.13 22.13
CA MET A 335 -6.14 -3.92 22.24
C MET A 335 -4.93 -4.18 23.13
N ILE A 336 -3.73 -3.87 22.64
CA ILE A 336 -2.47 -4.05 23.35
C ILE A 336 -1.70 -2.72 23.37
N THR A 337 -1.45 -2.20 24.56
CA THR A 337 -0.75 -0.94 24.77
C THR A 337 0.58 -1.17 25.44
N PHE A 338 1.66 -0.84 24.73
CA PHE A 338 2.99 -0.61 25.28
C PHE A 338 3.09 0.83 25.81
N ARG A 339 4.25 1.22 26.35
CA ARG A 339 4.50 2.62 26.77
C ARG A 339 4.18 3.66 25.69
N VAL A 340 3.32 4.62 26.03
CA VAL A 340 2.79 5.67 25.14
C VAL A 340 3.18 7.09 25.56
N GLY A 341 2.74 8.12 24.82
CA GLY A 341 2.81 9.54 25.21
C GLY A 341 1.80 9.92 26.30
N ALA A 342 1.90 11.15 26.83
CA ALA A 342 0.95 11.65 27.81
C ALA A 342 -0.45 11.86 27.19
N ALA A 343 -0.53 12.53 26.03
CA ALA A 343 -1.78 12.73 25.30
C ALA A 343 -2.43 11.39 24.87
N ASP A 344 -1.61 10.45 24.36
CA ASP A 344 -2.07 9.09 24.06
C ASP A 344 -2.62 8.38 25.30
N ALA A 345 -1.95 8.52 26.46
CA ALA A 345 -2.35 7.88 27.71
C ALA A 345 -3.66 8.47 28.27
N GLU A 346 -3.88 9.78 28.17
CA GLU A 346 -5.14 10.44 28.55
C GLU A 346 -6.32 9.97 27.67
N PHE A 347 -6.07 9.69 26.39
CA PHE A 347 -7.08 9.07 25.53
C PHE A 347 -7.33 7.60 25.90
N LEU A 348 -6.26 6.83 26.10
CA LEU A 348 -6.33 5.38 26.34
C LEU A 348 -6.79 5.02 27.76
N GLU A 349 -6.63 5.88 28.76
CA GLU A 349 -7.11 5.66 30.14
C GLU A 349 -8.58 5.23 30.15
N LYS A 350 -9.44 5.88 29.37
CA LYS A 350 -10.87 5.55 29.22
C LYS A 350 -11.15 4.14 28.69
N GLU A 351 -10.21 3.54 27.97
CA GLU A 351 -10.32 2.15 27.53
C GLU A 351 -9.93 1.17 28.65
N PHE A 352 -8.99 1.55 29.52
CA PHE A 352 -8.40 0.69 30.54
C PHE A 352 -8.89 0.96 31.98
N GLU A 353 -9.77 1.95 32.18
CA GLU A 353 -10.49 2.19 33.43
C GLU A 353 -11.40 1.00 33.82
N PRO A 354 -11.58 0.72 35.13
CA PRO A 354 -10.90 1.34 36.28
C PRO A 354 -9.55 0.70 36.64
N GLU A 355 -9.08 -0.31 35.91
CA GLU A 355 -7.91 -1.10 36.28
C GLU A 355 -6.55 -0.39 36.09
N PHE A 356 -6.40 0.51 35.11
CA PHE A 356 -5.16 1.28 34.88
C PHE A 356 -5.43 2.76 34.61
N MET A 357 -4.55 3.62 35.14
CA MET A 357 -4.59 5.06 34.95
C MET A 357 -3.55 5.53 33.89
N MET A 358 -3.67 6.78 33.45
CA MET A 358 -2.77 7.47 32.52
C MET A 358 -1.28 7.31 32.91
N ASN A 359 -0.96 7.45 34.20
CA ASN A 359 0.41 7.32 34.70
C ASN A 359 0.98 5.90 34.54
N ASP A 360 0.15 4.87 34.63
CA ASP A 360 0.59 3.49 34.49
C ASP A 360 1.03 3.23 33.03
N LEU A 361 0.22 3.70 32.07
CA LEU A 361 0.48 3.62 30.62
C LEU A 361 1.77 4.33 30.19
N ILE A 362 2.13 5.43 30.88
CA ILE A 362 3.37 6.18 30.65
C ILE A 362 4.60 5.48 31.26
N ASN A 363 4.41 4.75 32.37
CA ASN A 363 5.50 4.15 33.14
C ASN A 363 5.85 2.70 32.74
N LEU A 364 5.09 2.09 31.82
CA LEU A 364 5.38 0.76 31.26
C LEU A 364 6.86 0.59 30.83
N GLY A 365 7.48 -0.50 31.29
CA GLY A 365 8.84 -0.89 30.92
C GLY A 365 8.95 -1.44 29.50
N PHE A 366 10.18 -1.81 29.11
CA PHE A 366 10.41 -2.54 27.86
C PHE A 366 9.68 -3.89 27.88
N ALA A 367 9.04 -4.27 26.76
CA ALA A 367 8.23 -5.48 26.61
C ALA A 367 7.03 -5.63 27.58
N GLN A 368 6.76 -4.65 28.44
CA GLN A 368 5.58 -4.63 29.30
C GLN A 368 4.39 -4.02 28.54
N VAL A 369 3.21 -4.61 28.74
CA VAL A 369 1.97 -4.18 28.12
C VAL A 369 0.80 -4.21 29.10
N TYR A 370 -0.16 -3.32 28.88
CA TYR A 370 -1.55 -3.50 29.32
C TYR A 370 -2.41 -3.85 28.12
N LEU A 371 -3.38 -4.74 28.32
CA LEU A 371 -4.22 -5.22 27.22
C LEU A 371 -5.65 -5.56 27.65
N LYS A 372 -6.55 -5.40 26.69
CA LYS A 372 -7.91 -5.95 26.69
C LYS A 372 -7.91 -7.06 25.66
N LEU A 373 -8.04 -8.30 26.13
CA LEU A 373 -7.99 -9.49 25.30
C LEU A 373 -9.42 -9.90 24.93
N MET A 374 -9.70 -10.12 23.65
CA MET A 374 -10.93 -10.80 23.25
C MET A 374 -10.81 -12.28 23.61
N ILE A 375 -11.76 -12.80 24.38
CA ILE A 375 -11.84 -14.20 24.81
C ILE A 375 -13.27 -14.68 24.58
N ASP A 376 -13.44 -15.66 23.70
CA ASP A 376 -14.75 -16.25 23.38
C ASP A 376 -15.81 -15.21 22.99
N GLY A 377 -15.36 -14.20 22.23
CA GLY A 377 -16.19 -13.11 21.76
C GLY A 377 -16.59 -12.07 22.82
N MET A 378 -16.00 -12.11 24.02
CA MET A 378 -16.14 -11.08 25.05
C MET A 378 -14.80 -10.40 25.36
N ALA A 379 -14.79 -9.08 25.54
CA ALA A 379 -13.59 -8.37 25.96
C ALA A 379 -13.29 -8.69 27.43
N SER A 380 -12.05 -9.05 27.74
CA SER A 380 -11.58 -9.23 29.11
C SER A 380 -11.57 -7.90 29.86
N LYS A 381 -11.57 -7.98 31.20
CA LYS A 381 -11.02 -6.87 32.00
C LYS A 381 -9.58 -6.59 31.54
N PRO A 382 -9.13 -5.33 31.58
CA PRO A 382 -7.71 -5.00 31.45
C PRO A 382 -6.83 -5.84 32.38
N PHE A 383 -5.66 -6.24 31.90
CA PHE A 383 -4.63 -6.85 32.73
C PHE A 383 -3.23 -6.53 32.22
N SER A 384 -2.22 -6.85 33.04
CA SER A 384 -0.80 -6.64 32.73
C SER A 384 -0.10 -7.92 32.30
N ALA A 385 0.84 -7.76 31.38
CA ALA A 385 1.64 -8.86 30.84
C ALA A 385 3.01 -8.39 30.34
N ASN A 386 3.92 -9.35 30.18
CA ASN A 386 5.12 -9.18 29.38
C ASN A 386 4.89 -9.86 28.02
N THR A 387 5.27 -9.21 26.92
CA THR A 387 5.33 -9.87 25.60
C THR A 387 6.51 -10.83 25.53
N LEU A 388 6.38 -11.88 24.72
CA LEU A 388 7.47 -12.86 24.55
C LEU A 388 8.74 -12.23 23.93
N PRO A 389 9.95 -12.68 24.31
CA PRO A 389 11.18 -12.30 23.63
C PRO A 389 11.17 -12.74 22.16
N PRO A 390 12.03 -12.16 21.28
CA PRO A 390 12.13 -12.61 19.90
C PRO A 390 12.51 -14.09 19.84
N LEU A 391 11.88 -14.86 18.95
CA LEU A 391 12.25 -16.25 18.72
C LEU A 391 13.75 -16.39 18.36
N PRO A 392 14.43 -17.45 18.83
CA PRO A 392 15.82 -17.68 18.52
C PRO A 392 16.02 -17.89 17.00
N LYS A 393 17.20 -17.53 16.49
CA LYS A 393 17.54 -17.77 15.08
C LYS A 393 17.46 -19.26 14.78
N VAL A 394 16.83 -19.61 13.67
CA VAL A 394 16.83 -20.99 13.15
C VAL A 394 18.24 -21.39 12.70
N GLU A 395 18.58 -22.67 12.84
CA GLU A 395 19.86 -23.21 12.37
C GLU A 395 19.99 -23.20 10.83
N LYS A 396 18.86 -23.30 10.13
CA LYS A 396 18.77 -23.35 8.67
C LYS A 396 17.70 -22.40 8.17
N SER A 397 18.12 -21.27 7.61
CA SER A 397 17.25 -20.36 6.86
C SER A 397 17.07 -20.83 5.43
N HIS A 398 15.91 -20.52 4.84
CA HIS A 398 15.64 -20.71 3.42
C HIS A 398 15.57 -19.39 2.63
N LYS A 399 15.93 -18.26 3.24
CA LYS A 399 15.80 -16.90 2.70
C LYS A 399 16.29 -16.74 1.26
N GLU A 400 17.50 -17.17 0.94
CA GLU A 400 18.06 -17.07 -0.43
C GLU A 400 17.25 -17.88 -1.45
N LYS A 401 16.85 -19.11 -1.10
CA LYS A 401 16.03 -19.97 -1.96
C LYS A 401 14.64 -19.38 -2.18
N ILE A 402 14.05 -18.80 -1.14
CA ILE A 402 12.75 -18.12 -1.20
C ILE A 402 12.81 -16.92 -2.15
N ILE A 403 13.84 -16.08 -2.04
CA ILE A 403 14.04 -14.92 -2.92
C ILE A 403 14.18 -15.39 -4.38
N GLY A 404 15.02 -16.39 -4.65
CA GLY A 404 15.20 -16.93 -6.00
C GLY A 404 13.91 -17.52 -6.61
N VAL A 405 13.17 -18.32 -5.85
CA VAL A 405 11.87 -18.89 -6.30
C VAL A 405 10.82 -17.80 -6.51
N SER A 406 10.80 -16.76 -5.67
CA SER A 406 9.90 -15.61 -5.83
C SER A 406 10.24 -14.78 -7.08
N GLN A 407 11.52 -14.52 -7.33
CA GLN A 407 11.98 -13.84 -8.55
C GLN A 407 11.63 -14.65 -9.81
N GLU A 408 11.91 -15.96 -9.83
CA GLU A 408 11.63 -16.84 -10.97
C GLU A 408 10.14 -16.87 -11.34
N ARG A 409 9.24 -16.89 -10.34
CA ARG A 409 7.80 -17.05 -10.54
C ARG A 409 7.04 -15.74 -10.77
N TYR A 410 7.45 -14.65 -10.12
CA TYR A 410 6.64 -13.42 -10.05
C TYR A 410 7.34 -12.18 -10.63
N ALA A 411 8.67 -12.20 -10.82
CA ALA A 411 9.38 -11.05 -11.38
C ALA A 411 9.57 -11.16 -12.90
N THR A 412 9.93 -10.05 -13.53
CA THR A 412 10.44 -10.03 -14.91
C THR A 412 11.72 -9.22 -14.95
N LYS A 413 12.74 -9.72 -15.67
CA LYS A 413 14.01 -9.00 -15.86
C LYS A 413 13.77 -7.57 -16.34
N ARG A 414 14.41 -6.61 -15.67
CA ARG A 414 14.29 -5.16 -15.90
C ARG A 414 14.29 -4.76 -17.37
N VAL A 415 15.25 -5.27 -18.16
CA VAL A 415 15.39 -4.94 -19.60
C VAL A 415 14.09 -5.22 -20.37
N ASN A 416 13.48 -6.38 -20.13
CA ASN A 416 12.24 -6.79 -20.77
C ASN A 416 11.05 -5.94 -20.33
N VAL A 417 11.07 -5.44 -19.08
CA VAL A 417 10.06 -4.51 -18.56
C VAL A 417 10.19 -3.13 -19.20
N GLU A 418 11.39 -2.56 -19.23
CA GLU A 418 11.65 -1.24 -19.80
C GLU A 418 11.35 -1.20 -21.31
N GLN A 419 11.70 -2.25 -22.07
CA GLN A 419 11.30 -2.41 -23.48
C GLN A 419 9.78 -2.43 -23.67
N LYS A 420 9.03 -3.19 -22.84
CA LYS A 420 7.56 -3.25 -22.89
C LYS A 420 6.94 -1.90 -22.56
N ILE A 421 7.44 -1.20 -21.54
CA ILE A 421 6.95 0.11 -21.11
C ILE A 421 7.23 1.18 -22.18
N ALA A 422 8.41 1.19 -22.80
CA ALA A 422 8.72 2.10 -23.90
C ALA A 422 7.76 1.88 -25.08
N LYS A 423 7.59 0.63 -25.53
CA LYS A 423 6.64 0.28 -26.60
C LYS A 423 5.20 0.66 -26.25
N TRP A 424 4.79 0.48 -24.99
CA TRP A 424 3.45 0.86 -24.53
C TRP A 424 3.25 2.38 -24.51
N SER A 425 4.25 3.15 -24.06
CA SER A 425 4.12 4.61 -23.87
C SER A 425 3.97 5.42 -25.16
N GLY A 426 4.23 4.80 -26.32
CA GLY A 426 4.18 5.48 -27.62
C GLY A 426 5.45 6.28 -27.94
N VAL A 427 6.41 6.33 -27.00
CA VAL A 427 7.79 6.63 -27.34
C VAL A 427 8.27 5.48 -28.22
N THR A 428 8.38 5.71 -29.53
CA THR A 428 9.21 4.86 -30.38
C THR A 428 10.54 4.71 -29.68
N ALA A 429 11.00 3.47 -29.50
CA ALA A 429 12.33 3.20 -28.99
C ALA A 429 13.34 3.70 -30.05
N GLY A 430 13.59 5.02 -30.05
CA GLY A 430 14.64 5.64 -30.82
C GLY A 430 15.93 4.93 -30.49
N GLU A 431 16.74 4.66 -31.50
CA GLU A 431 17.75 3.60 -31.56
C GLU A 431 18.91 3.79 -30.56
N THR A 432 18.62 3.69 -29.27
CA THR A 432 19.56 3.83 -28.15
C THR A 432 19.98 2.46 -27.64
N ALA A 433 20.78 1.81 -28.50
CA ALA A 433 21.89 0.96 -28.09
C ALA A 433 21.61 -0.20 -27.10
N TYR A 434 20.55 -0.99 -27.31
CA TYR A 434 20.51 -2.38 -26.84
C TYR A 434 20.16 -3.34 -27.96
N LYS A 435 21.15 -3.63 -28.83
CA LYS A 435 21.14 -4.85 -29.64
C LYS A 435 21.52 -6.03 -28.75
N GLU A 436 20.53 -6.66 -28.13
CA GLU A 436 20.68 -8.08 -27.79
C GLU A 436 20.89 -8.84 -29.10
N LYS A 437 22.08 -9.41 -29.29
CA LYS A 437 22.34 -10.33 -30.39
C LYS A 437 21.68 -11.67 -30.07
N GLU A 438 20.42 -11.84 -30.45
CA GLU A 438 19.88 -13.18 -30.71
C GLU A 438 20.64 -13.77 -31.90
N GLY A 439 21.75 -14.44 -31.61
CA GLY A 439 22.67 -14.89 -32.65
C GLY A 439 24.02 -15.39 -32.17
N ASP A 440 24.13 -15.91 -30.94
CA ASP A 440 25.36 -16.62 -30.53
C ASP A 440 25.12 -17.77 -29.53
N LYS A 441 24.37 -18.79 -29.96
CA LYS A 441 24.50 -20.15 -29.41
C LYS A 441 25.70 -20.87 -30.03
N ARG A 442 26.91 -20.26 -30.05
CA ARG A 442 28.17 -20.96 -30.36
C ARG A 442 29.45 -20.21 -29.94
N ALA A 443 29.43 -19.53 -28.79
CA ALA A 443 30.62 -19.03 -28.12
C ALA A 443 31.55 -20.18 -27.64
N ARG A 444 32.34 -20.70 -28.58
CA ARG A 444 33.49 -21.59 -28.33
C ARG A 444 34.56 -20.77 -27.60
N LEU A 445 35.19 -21.31 -26.56
CA LEU A 445 36.35 -20.63 -25.95
C LEU A 445 37.48 -20.51 -26.99
N GLU A 446 37.70 -19.32 -27.53
CA GLU A 446 38.90 -19.03 -28.31
C GLU A 446 40.06 -18.70 -27.38
N VAL A 447 40.93 -19.69 -27.20
CA VAL A 447 42.27 -19.48 -26.65
C VAL A 447 43.07 -18.65 -27.67
N VAL A 448 43.42 -17.42 -27.31
CA VAL A 448 44.21 -16.54 -28.20
C VAL A 448 45.63 -17.09 -28.33
N GLN A 449 45.88 -17.81 -29.41
CA GLN A 449 47.17 -18.42 -29.69
C GLN A 449 48.18 -17.34 -30.13
N LEU A 450 49.28 -17.23 -29.39
CA LEU A 450 50.39 -16.32 -29.68
C LEU A 450 51.47 -17.06 -30.49
N TYR A 451 52.05 -16.36 -31.47
CA TYR A 451 53.12 -16.87 -32.33
C TYR A 451 54.42 -16.11 -32.04
N GLU A 452 55.54 -16.82 -31.93
CA GLU A 452 56.86 -16.23 -31.76
C GLU A 452 57.54 -15.96 -33.09
N ASP A 453 58.16 -14.78 -33.21
CA ASP A 453 59.06 -14.43 -34.32
C ASP A 453 60.13 -13.43 -33.86
N VAL A 454 61.07 -13.09 -34.74
CA VAL A 454 62.17 -12.15 -34.50
C VAL A 454 61.76 -10.74 -34.95
N CYS A 455 61.97 -9.75 -34.08
CA CYS A 455 61.80 -8.35 -34.43
C CYS A 455 62.81 -7.91 -35.50
N TRP A 456 62.29 -7.49 -36.66
CA TRP A 456 63.06 -7.01 -37.82
C TRP A 456 64.06 -5.90 -37.47
N GLN A 457 63.71 -5.00 -36.54
CA GLN A 457 64.51 -3.82 -36.23
C GLN A 457 65.63 -4.08 -35.21
N CYS A 458 65.51 -5.09 -34.34
CA CYS A 458 66.44 -5.29 -33.22
C CYS A 458 66.87 -6.74 -32.95
N GLY A 459 66.42 -7.71 -33.76
CA GLY A 459 66.82 -9.11 -33.66
C GLY A 459 66.29 -9.86 -32.42
N LYS A 460 65.49 -9.22 -31.56
CA LYS A 460 64.92 -9.86 -30.35
C LYS A 460 63.67 -10.66 -30.70
N LYS A 461 63.52 -11.85 -30.10
CA LYS A 461 62.26 -12.62 -30.15
C LYS A 461 61.10 -11.81 -29.55
N THR A 462 59.92 -11.91 -30.15
CA THR A 462 58.68 -11.23 -29.75
C THR A 462 57.46 -12.08 -30.09
N GLN A 463 56.37 -11.88 -29.36
CA GLN A 463 55.12 -12.61 -29.57
C GLN A 463 54.05 -11.74 -30.26
N VAL A 464 53.37 -12.29 -31.26
CA VAL A 464 52.32 -11.63 -32.04
C VAL A 464 51.03 -12.46 -32.06
N LYS A 465 49.88 -11.77 -32.17
CA LYS A 465 48.53 -12.37 -32.18
C LYS A 465 48.08 -12.90 -33.55
N PHE A 466 48.99 -12.96 -34.51
CA PHE A 466 48.75 -13.41 -35.88
C PHE A 466 49.95 -14.24 -36.33
N LEU A 467 49.72 -15.23 -37.21
CA LEU A 467 50.81 -16.04 -37.75
C LEU A 467 51.72 -15.18 -38.65
N PRO A 468 53.04 -15.14 -38.42
CA PRO A 468 53.99 -14.48 -39.31
C PRO A 468 53.94 -15.06 -40.72
N ASP A 469 53.95 -14.19 -41.74
CA ASP A 469 53.90 -14.60 -43.16
C ASP A 469 55.26 -14.49 -43.88
N GLY A 470 56.32 -14.10 -43.15
CA GLY A 470 57.67 -13.89 -43.69
C GLY A 470 57.82 -12.74 -44.69
N LYS A 471 56.72 -12.02 -45.02
CA LYS A 471 56.70 -10.93 -46.00
C LYS A 471 56.57 -9.55 -45.36
N ARG A 472 55.86 -9.46 -44.24
CA ARG A 472 55.66 -8.21 -43.51
C ARG A 472 56.63 -8.11 -42.32
N PRO A 473 57.31 -6.97 -42.13
CA PRO A 473 58.27 -6.81 -41.03
C PRO A 473 57.54 -6.81 -39.68
N ILE A 474 57.94 -7.72 -38.79
CA ILE A 474 57.43 -7.81 -37.43
C ILE A 474 58.31 -6.96 -36.52
N TYR A 475 57.68 -6.22 -35.60
CA TYR A 475 58.36 -5.35 -34.66
C TYR A 475 57.95 -5.69 -33.23
N CYS A 476 58.92 -5.74 -32.32
CA CYS A 476 58.62 -5.77 -30.89
C CYS A 476 57.94 -4.45 -30.46
N PRO A 477 57.18 -4.43 -29.33
CA PRO A 477 56.41 -3.26 -28.91
C PRO A 477 57.22 -1.95 -28.86
N GLU A 478 58.47 -2.02 -28.37
CA GLU A 478 59.40 -0.89 -28.28
C GLU A 478 59.79 -0.32 -29.66
N CYS A 479 60.11 -1.19 -30.62
CA CYS A 479 60.50 -0.75 -31.97
C CYS A 479 59.29 -0.25 -32.76
N LEU A 480 58.12 -0.87 -32.58
CA LEU A 480 56.86 -0.44 -33.21
C LEU A 480 56.46 0.97 -32.76
N GLN A 481 56.63 1.31 -31.48
CA GLN A 481 56.39 2.67 -30.99
C GLN A 481 57.35 3.69 -31.60
N LYS A 482 58.64 3.38 -31.70
CA LYS A 482 59.65 4.27 -32.31
C LYS A 482 59.34 4.55 -33.79
N ILE A 483 58.94 3.53 -34.56
CA ILE A 483 58.59 3.67 -35.98
C ILE A 483 57.30 4.50 -36.14
N ARG A 484 56.29 4.27 -35.29
CA ARG A 484 55.04 5.06 -35.29
C ARG A 484 55.25 6.53 -34.90
N ALA A 485 56.21 6.81 -34.02
CA ALA A 485 56.57 8.18 -33.65
C ALA A 485 57.34 8.93 -34.75
N ALA A 486 57.92 8.22 -35.73
CA ALA A 486 58.72 8.79 -36.81
C ALA A 486 57.94 9.07 -38.12
N SER A 487 56.62 8.86 -38.15
CA SER A 487 55.78 9.06 -39.34
C SER A 487 54.69 10.11 -39.09
N PRO A 488 54.60 11.20 -39.87
CA PRO A 488 53.53 12.19 -39.72
C PRO A 488 52.19 11.68 -40.27
N PRO A 489 51.04 12.05 -39.68
CA PRO A 489 49.74 11.52 -40.08
C PRO A 489 49.16 12.23 -41.31
N SER A 490 48.96 11.48 -42.40
CA SER A 490 48.16 11.92 -43.55
C SER A 490 46.66 11.73 -43.31
N GLY A 491 45.90 12.82 -43.24
CA GLY A 491 44.44 12.79 -43.20
C GLY A 491 43.81 12.88 -44.59
N SER A 492 42.71 12.16 -44.84
CA SER A 492 41.91 12.28 -46.07
C SER A 492 40.42 12.34 -45.76
N VAL A 493 39.80 13.51 -45.99
CA VAL A 493 38.34 13.69 -45.99
C VAL A 493 37.82 13.52 -47.42
N ARG A 494 36.72 12.78 -47.61
CA ARG A 494 35.97 12.76 -48.88
C ARG A 494 34.69 13.58 -48.73
N GLN A 495 34.51 14.56 -49.61
CA GLN A 495 33.22 15.23 -49.86
C GLN A 495 32.45 14.53 -50.99
N GLY A 496 31.14 14.74 -51.06
CA GLY A 496 30.31 14.42 -52.21
C GLY A 496 29.26 15.51 -52.47
N PHE A 497 29.28 16.04 -53.70
CA PHE A 497 28.21 16.56 -54.58
C PHE A 497 26.80 16.94 -54.01
N ALA A 498 26.06 17.92 -54.57
CA ALA A 498 26.32 19.01 -55.54
C ALA A 498 25.06 19.90 -55.74
N GLY A 499 25.22 21.07 -56.39
CA GLY A 499 24.16 21.99 -56.85
C GLY A 499 23.79 23.08 -55.81
N GLY A 500 23.76 24.39 -56.09
CA GLY A 500 23.81 25.15 -57.35
C GLY A 500 22.46 25.88 -57.57
N ALA A 501 22.37 27.17 -57.88
CA ALA A 501 23.36 28.26 -57.98
C ALA A 501 22.64 29.63 -57.92
N SER A 502 23.36 30.73 -57.61
CA SER A 502 23.01 32.17 -57.86
C SER A 502 21.64 32.72 -57.39
N GLY A 503 21.48 33.84 -56.68
CA GLY A 503 22.36 34.93 -56.20
C GLY A 503 21.45 36.02 -55.56
N VAL A 504 21.81 37.28 -55.26
CA VAL A 504 23.07 38.06 -55.29
C VAL A 504 22.96 39.10 -54.15
N GLY A 505 23.83 39.11 -53.14
CA GLY A 505 24.91 40.12 -53.03
C GLY A 505 24.91 40.81 -51.65
N GLY A 506 26.06 41.33 -51.19
CA GLY A 506 26.09 42.15 -49.95
C GLY A 506 27.28 42.00 -48.97
N GLY A 507 28.53 42.21 -49.42
CA GLY A 507 29.53 43.02 -48.69
C GLY A 507 30.19 42.56 -47.35
N PHE A 508 31.53 42.49 -47.41
CA PHE A 508 32.52 42.95 -46.40
C PHE A 508 32.84 42.14 -45.10
N VAL A 509 33.87 41.28 -45.22
CA VAL A 509 35.24 41.47 -44.65
C VAL A 509 35.39 41.86 -43.16
N ARG A 510 35.95 40.96 -42.31
CA ARG A 510 37.40 40.94 -41.89
C ARG A 510 37.75 39.75 -40.95
N THR A 511 39.04 39.45 -40.86
CA THR A 511 39.70 38.33 -40.13
C THR A 511 40.77 38.89 -39.13
N PRO A 512 41.70 38.12 -38.51
CA PRO A 512 41.55 37.17 -37.38
C PRO A 512 42.62 37.41 -36.24
N VAL A 513 43.14 36.34 -35.57
CA VAL A 513 44.36 36.25 -34.68
C VAL A 513 44.17 36.59 -33.17
N SER A 514 44.72 35.91 -32.12
CA SER A 514 45.27 34.54 -31.88
C SER A 514 45.59 34.24 -30.37
N GLU A 515 46.06 33.00 -30.08
CA GLU A 515 46.98 32.56 -28.98
C GLU A 515 46.53 32.27 -27.50
N ALA A 516 46.40 30.97 -27.18
CA ALA A 516 47.22 30.10 -26.27
C ALA A 516 47.65 30.54 -24.81
N PRO A 517 48.29 29.65 -23.99
CA PRO A 517 47.82 28.38 -23.39
C PRO A 517 48.15 28.24 -21.87
N LEU A 518 47.80 27.12 -21.18
CA LEU A 518 48.62 26.50 -20.09
C LEU A 518 48.10 25.14 -19.55
N GLN A 519 48.94 24.45 -18.76
CA GLN A 519 48.90 23.00 -18.47
C GLN A 519 48.13 22.58 -17.19
N ARG A 520 47.80 21.29 -17.07
CA ARG A 520 47.46 20.61 -15.80
C ARG A 520 48.46 19.49 -15.49
N GLN A 521 49.00 19.48 -14.27
CA GLN A 521 49.70 18.33 -13.70
C GLN A 521 48.81 17.62 -12.67
N VAL A 522 49.10 16.34 -12.42
CA VAL A 522 48.41 15.48 -11.44
C VAL A 522 49.41 15.07 -10.37
N PHE A 523 49.06 15.25 -9.10
CA PHE A 523 49.71 14.59 -7.97
C PHE A 523 48.65 13.98 -7.05
N ARG A 524 48.85 12.73 -6.66
CA ARG A 524 48.16 12.06 -5.55
C ARG A 524 49.14 11.95 -4.39
N GLN A 525 48.68 12.15 -3.16
CA GLN A 525 49.34 11.65 -1.95
C GLN A 525 48.32 11.02 -0.99
N PRO A 526 48.72 10.02 -0.20
CA PRO A 526 47.86 9.34 0.77
C PRO A 526 47.80 10.09 2.10
N VAL A 527 46.77 9.82 2.91
CA VAL A 527 46.68 10.31 4.29
C VAL A 527 46.89 9.14 5.25
N GLU A 528 48.06 9.09 5.88
CA GLU A 528 48.30 8.22 7.03
C GLU A 528 47.74 8.84 8.32
N ARG A 529 47.33 7.98 9.26
CA ARG A 529 46.90 8.38 10.61
C ARG A 529 48.00 8.02 11.61
N GLN A 530 48.38 8.96 12.48
CA GLN A 530 48.99 8.67 13.79
C GLN A 530 48.53 9.70 14.85
N PRO A 531 48.64 9.38 16.16
CA PRO A 531 47.72 9.90 17.17
C PRO A 531 48.24 11.13 17.93
N MET A 532 47.32 11.90 18.50
CA MET A 532 47.63 12.83 19.59
C MET A 532 46.95 12.37 20.88
N ALA A 533 47.76 12.35 21.94
CA ALA A 533 47.33 12.13 23.30
C ALA A 533 47.25 13.46 24.08
N GLU A 534 46.60 13.37 25.23
CA GLU A 534 46.75 14.22 26.42
C GLU A 534 45.97 15.55 26.58
N GLN A 535 45.36 15.59 27.77
CA GLN A 535 45.13 16.73 28.66
C GLN A 535 44.10 17.81 28.27
N ARG A 536 42.93 17.71 28.92
CA ARG A 536 42.05 18.86 29.25
C ARG A 536 41.80 18.88 30.77
N PRO A 537 41.79 20.04 31.45
CA PRO A 537 41.61 20.10 32.91
C PRO A 537 40.20 19.70 33.36
N ARG A 538 40.10 19.13 34.57
CA ARG A 538 38.83 19.05 35.30
C ARG A 538 38.44 20.44 35.79
N MET A 539 37.22 20.89 35.47
CA MET A 539 36.56 21.97 36.22
C MET A 539 35.66 21.37 37.30
N GLU A 540 35.91 21.74 38.54
CA GLU A 540 35.01 21.44 39.66
C GLU A 540 33.69 22.20 39.50
N ARG A 541 32.57 21.56 39.86
CA ARG A 541 31.26 22.20 39.91
C ARG A 541 31.00 22.70 41.32
N GLN A 542 30.93 24.02 41.50
CA GLN A 542 30.34 24.60 42.72
C GLN A 542 28.81 24.41 42.72
N PRO A 543 28.17 24.32 43.91
CA PRO A 543 26.73 24.10 44.02
C PRO A 543 25.94 25.39 43.71
N ILE A 544 24.84 25.25 42.97
CA ILE A 544 23.89 26.35 42.72
C ILE A 544 22.77 26.26 43.77
N GLU A 545 22.58 27.34 44.52
CA GLU A 545 21.48 27.47 45.48
C GLU A 545 20.11 27.54 44.78
N ARG A 546 19.09 26.94 45.41
CA ARG A 546 17.73 26.91 44.88
C ARG A 546 16.97 28.18 45.27
N ARG A 547 16.40 28.90 44.29
CA ARG A 547 15.35 29.89 44.54
C ARG A 547 13.99 29.19 44.82
N PRO A 548 13.10 29.77 45.64
CA PRO A 548 11.74 29.28 45.82
C PRO A 548 10.88 29.51 44.57
N PRO A 549 9.78 28.74 44.37
CA PRO A 549 8.85 28.96 43.26
C PRO A 549 7.95 30.19 43.49
N GLU A 550 7.73 30.97 42.42
CA GLU A 550 6.74 32.06 42.42
C GLU A 550 5.32 31.50 42.29
N THR A 551 4.36 32.12 42.99
CA THR A 551 2.94 31.77 42.93
C THR A 551 2.27 32.31 41.66
N PRO A 552 1.37 31.55 41.01
CA PRO A 552 0.69 32.01 39.80
C PRO A 552 -0.31 33.13 40.11
N ARG A 553 -0.22 34.23 39.35
CA ARG A 553 -1.18 35.34 39.41
C ARG A 553 -2.50 34.97 38.72
N ARG A 554 -3.63 35.43 39.29
CA ARG A 554 -4.97 35.34 38.68
C ARG A 554 -5.02 36.07 37.31
N PRO A 555 -5.83 35.61 36.34
CA PRO A 555 -6.19 36.41 35.18
C PRO A 555 -7.16 37.54 35.58
N GLU A 556 -6.82 38.78 35.22
CA GLU A 556 -7.74 39.92 35.36
C GLU A 556 -8.76 39.93 34.20
N ARG A 557 -9.99 40.39 34.49
CA ARG A 557 -11.05 40.54 33.49
C ARG A 557 -10.74 41.72 32.57
N ARG A 558 -10.81 41.51 31.25
CA ARG A 558 -10.86 42.62 30.29
C ARG A 558 -12.21 43.35 30.40
N PRO A 559 -12.25 44.69 30.44
CA PRO A 559 -13.49 45.46 30.28
C PRO A 559 -13.88 45.57 28.81
N GLU A 560 -15.19 45.65 28.56
CA GLU A 560 -15.75 45.91 27.23
C GLU A 560 -15.42 47.33 26.74
N ARG A 561 -15.27 47.48 25.42
CA ARG A 561 -15.01 48.79 24.79
C ARG A 561 -16.21 49.20 23.95
N VAL A 562 -17.05 50.05 24.52
CA VAL A 562 -18.12 50.76 23.82
C VAL A 562 -17.59 52.14 23.41
N ASP A 563 -17.80 52.56 22.17
CA ASP A 563 -17.87 54.00 21.89
C ASP A 563 -18.83 54.36 20.73
N ARG A 564 -19.79 55.22 21.09
CA ARG A 564 -20.53 56.24 20.33
C ARG A 564 -21.23 55.95 18.99
N PHE A 565 -22.56 55.91 19.12
CA PHE A 565 -23.50 56.99 18.71
C PHE A 565 -23.36 57.64 17.31
N THR A 566 -24.41 57.44 16.51
CA THR A 566 -25.24 58.56 15.99
C THR A 566 -26.73 58.21 16.13
N ARG A 567 -27.57 59.22 16.38
CA ARG A 567 -29.04 59.10 16.53
C ARG A 567 -29.75 59.69 15.31
N HIS A 568 -30.86 59.09 14.90
CA HIS A 568 -32.03 59.78 14.34
C HIS A 568 -33.28 58.99 14.79
N THR A 569 -34.11 59.57 15.68
CA THR A 569 -35.44 60.16 15.40
C THR A 569 -36.47 59.18 14.80
N SER A 570 -37.70 59.00 15.30
CA SER A 570 -38.42 59.55 16.48
C SER A 570 -39.79 58.86 16.63
N ARG A 571 -40.45 59.05 17.81
CA ARG A 571 -41.92 59.13 18.11
C ARG A 571 -42.94 58.93 16.95
N SER A 572 -44.15 58.38 17.13
CA SER A 572 -45.03 58.32 18.32
C SER A 572 -46.22 57.34 18.21
N ASP A 573 -46.55 56.71 19.34
CA ASP A 573 -47.87 56.59 20.03
C ASP A 573 -49.21 56.29 19.32
N ALA A 574 -49.96 55.39 19.99
CA ALA A 574 -51.42 55.26 20.14
C ALA A 574 -52.30 54.84 18.93
N GLY A 575 -53.28 53.93 19.10
CA GLY A 575 -53.64 53.14 20.29
C GLY A 575 -54.92 52.31 20.08
N GLY A 576 -55.27 51.43 21.03
CA GLY A 576 -56.60 50.80 21.11
C GLY A 576 -56.59 49.34 21.59
N PRO A 577 -57.32 48.95 22.66
CA PRO A 577 -57.10 47.66 23.34
C PRO A 577 -58.26 46.64 23.20
N ALA A 578 -57.94 45.36 23.43
CA ALA A 578 -58.87 44.34 23.92
C ALA A 578 -58.11 43.26 24.71
N THR A 579 -58.79 42.55 25.62
CA THR A 579 -58.18 41.83 26.73
C THR A 579 -58.32 40.30 26.70
N ASN A 580 -57.40 39.67 27.42
CA ASN A 580 -57.49 38.37 28.10
C ASN A 580 -57.33 37.03 27.34
N LYS A 581 -56.63 36.16 28.07
CA LYS A 581 -56.37 34.73 27.87
C LYS A 581 -57.63 33.90 28.17
N ILE A 582 -57.72 32.68 27.62
CA ILE A 582 -57.79 31.37 28.34
C ILE A 582 -58.25 30.21 27.40
N SER A 583 -57.61 29.04 27.57
CA SER A 583 -57.94 27.64 27.22
C SER A 583 -58.84 27.23 26.02
N ASP A 584 -58.35 26.19 25.32
CA ASP A 584 -59.00 24.91 24.96
C ASP A 584 -60.39 24.82 24.25
N GLY A 585 -60.50 23.79 23.40
CA GLY A 585 -61.69 23.45 22.59
C GLY A 585 -61.64 24.03 21.17
N GLU A 586 -62.29 23.46 20.15
CA GLU A 586 -63.03 22.19 20.03
C GLU A 586 -63.14 21.78 18.53
N LEU A 587 -63.62 20.56 18.30
CA LEU A 587 -64.22 19.96 17.08
C LEU A 587 -64.49 20.82 15.81
N ALA A 588 -64.01 20.27 14.67
CA ALA A 588 -64.76 20.00 13.42
C ALA A 588 -65.45 21.18 12.65
N THR A 589 -66.00 21.07 11.44
CA THR A 589 -66.15 20.03 10.38
C THR A 589 -66.06 20.73 9.00
N LYS A 590 -65.74 19.98 7.93
CA LYS A 590 -66.52 20.04 6.68
C LYS A 590 -66.39 18.74 5.89
N GLU A 591 -67.48 18.34 5.26
CA GLU A 591 -67.71 17.01 4.70
C GLU A 591 -67.25 16.90 3.23
N GLU A 592 -66.91 15.68 2.80
CA GLU A 592 -67.50 15.10 1.58
C GLU A 592 -67.51 13.56 1.66
N THR A 593 -68.36 12.92 0.86
CA THR A 593 -68.98 11.61 1.19
C THR A 593 -68.45 10.42 0.39
N ARG A 594 -68.33 9.23 1.02
CA ARG A 594 -68.91 7.93 0.55
C ARG A 594 -68.57 6.69 1.43
N THR A 595 -69.56 6.30 2.24
CA THR A 595 -70.07 4.92 2.48
C THR A 595 -69.16 3.68 2.67
N ILE A 596 -69.13 3.21 3.94
CA ILE A 596 -69.58 1.88 4.44
C ILE A 596 -68.61 0.66 4.54
N SER A 597 -68.60 0.07 5.75
CA SER A 597 -68.35 -1.35 6.16
C SER A 597 -66.90 -1.87 6.30
N LEU A 598 -66.48 -2.55 7.40
CA LEU A 598 -66.90 -2.67 8.81
C LEU A 598 -65.89 -3.57 9.59
N GLY A 599 -65.82 -3.48 10.93
CA GLY A 599 -65.13 -4.45 11.82
C GLY A 599 -63.67 -4.11 12.19
N GLU A 600 -63.41 -3.21 13.16
CA GLU A 600 -63.24 -3.47 14.62
C GLU A 600 -61.88 -4.13 14.99
N ALA A 601 -60.93 -3.49 15.69
CA ALA A 601 -60.94 -2.89 17.06
C ALA A 601 -60.63 -3.92 18.17
N THR A 602 -59.82 -3.68 19.22
CA THR A 602 -59.01 -2.50 19.65
C THR A 602 -58.00 -2.86 20.77
N LYS A 603 -56.90 -2.09 20.88
CA LYS A 603 -56.20 -1.58 22.12
C LYS A 603 -55.78 -2.58 23.23
N ASN A 604 -54.49 -2.58 23.63
CA ASN A 604 -53.86 -1.78 24.72
C ASN A 604 -54.58 -1.92 26.09
N ASN A 605 -53.91 -2.06 27.24
CA ASN A 605 -52.66 -1.40 27.63
C ASN A 605 -52.00 -2.06 28.89
N SER A 606 -50.73 -1.72 29.17
CA SER A 606 -50.05 -1.54 30.49
C SER A 606 -50.51 -2.26 31.80
N ALA A 607 -49.67 -2.58 32.81
CA ALA A 607 -48.22 -2.68 32.99
C ALA A 607 -47.90 -3.12 34.45
N ARG A 608 -46.66 -3.60 34.70
CA ARG A 608 -45.91 -3.66 36.00
C ARG A 608 -46.32 -4.65 37.12
N ASN A 609 -45.31 -5.45 37.48
CA ASN A 609 -44.84 -5.84 38.82
C ASN A 609 -45.81 -6.45 39.86
N ALA A 610 -45.60 -7.75 40.16
CA ALA A 610 -45.05 -8.19 41.44
C ALA A 610 -44.66 -9.69 41.40
N SER A 611 -43.50 -10.04 41.98
CA SER A 611 -43.26 -11.40 42.50
C SER A 611 -43.76 -11.44 43.96
N PRO A 612 -44.06 -12.62 44.52
CA PRO A 612 -42.98 -13.28 45.25
C PRO A 612 -42.94 -14.83 45.13
N ALA A 613 -41.88 -15.36 45.73
CA ALA A 613 -41.56 -16.75 46.02
C ALA A 613 -42.73 -17.58 46.64
N SER A 614 -42.69 -18.89 46.80
CA SER A 614 -41.55 -19.76 47.17
C SER A 614 -41.92 -21.25 47.14
N ASN A 615 -40.92 -22.13 47.22
CA ASN A 615 -40.99 -23.51 47.76
C ASN A 615 -41.86 -24.55 47.00
N ALA A 616 -41.56 -25.86 47.00
CA ALA A 616 -40.54 -26.61 47.74
C ALA A 616 -40.15 -27.96 47.08
N LEU A 617 -38.97 -28.47 47.48
CA LEU A 617 -38.63 -29.89 47.72
C LEU A 617 -38.61 -30.93 46.56
N ARG A 618 -37.38 -31.25 46.15
CA ARG A 618 -36.72 -32.58 46.21
C ARG A 618 -37.60 -33.85 46.31
N SER A 619 -37.27 -34.84 45.46
CA SER A 619 -36.82 -36.17 45.92
C SER A 619 -36.04 -36.92 44.81
N ASP A 620 -35.33 -37.98 45.21
CA ASP A 620 -34.18 -38.58 44.50
C ASP A 620 -34.49 -39.81 43.61
N ALA A 621 -33.41 -40.33 42.99
CA ALA A 621 -33.24 -41.66 42.38
C ALA A 621 -33.97 -41.94 41.04
N GLY A 622 -33.38 -42.58 40.03
CA GLY A 622 -32.12 -43.33 39.98
C GLY A 622 -32.26 -44.57 39.08
N TRP A 623 -31.57 -44.56 37.94
CA TRP A 623 -31.06 -45.71 37.17
C TRP A 623 -32.00 -46.60 36.29
N HIS A 624 -31.50 -46.78 35.05
CA HIS A 624 -31.63 -47.91 34.09
C HIS A 624 -32.77 -48.06 33.04
N SER A 625 -32.27 -48.21 31.80
CA SER A 625 -32.64 -49.10 30.69
C SER A 625 -33.94 -48.91 29.87
N ASP A 626 -33.69 -48.52 28.61
CA ASP A 626 -34.18 -49.09 27.34
C ASP A 626 -35.63 -48.98 26.83
N ALA A 627 -35.66 -48.83 25.48
CA ALA A 627 -36.71 -49.14 24.50
C ALA A 627 -37.86 -48.14 24.23
N GLY A 628 -38.08 -47.89 22.92
CA GLY A 628 -39.22 -47.15 22.36
C GLY A 628 -39.02 -45.63 22.32
N GLY A 629 -39.08 -44.92 21.19
CA GLY A 629 -39.61 -45.26 19.88
C GLY A 629 -40.66 -44.20 19.48
N SER A 630 -40.29 -43.21 18.65
CA SER A 630 -41.19 -42.13 18.24
C SER A 630 -40.93 -41.75 16.78
N LYS A 631 -42.03 -41.47 16.07
CA LYS A 631 -42.12 -41.38 14.61
C LYS A 631 -41.79 -39.97 14.11
N LYS A 632 -41.08 -39.86 12.98
CA LYS A 632 -41.31 -38.79 12.00
C LYS A 632 -41.42 -39.39 10.60
N ALA A 633 -42.42 -38.95 9.84
CA ALA A 633 -42.70 -39.44 8.51
C ALA A 633 -41.82 -38.73 7.48
N ASN A 634 -41.35 -39.49 6.49
CA ASN A 634 -40.75 -38.93 5.27
C ASN A 634 -41.86 -38.49 4.32
N ALA A 635 -41.66 -37.37 3.64
CA ALA A 635 -42.37 -37.03 2.41
C ALA A 635 -41.37 -37.17 1.26
N GLU A 636 -41.56 -38.16 0.40
CA GLU A 636 -40.83 -38.25 -0.88
C GLU A 636 -41.34 -37.18 -1.84
N VAL A 637 -40.42 -36.53 -2.55
CA VAL A 637 -40.72 -35.64 -3.68
C VAL A 637 -40.10 -36.25 -4.92
N ASP A 638 -40.94 -36.54 -5.92
CA ASP A 638 -40.51 -37.14 -7.19
C ASP A 638 -39.67 -36.14 -8.00
N LEU A 639 -38.41 -36.50 -8.26
CA LEU A 639 -37.43 -35.69 -8.99
C LEU A 639 -37.35 -36.03 -10.50
N SER A 640 -38.29 -36.83 -11.02
CA SER A 640 -38.27 -37.29 -12.41
C SER A 640 -38.57 -36.20 -13.44
N GLU A 641 -39.44 -35.23 -13.13
CA GLU A 641 -39.74 -34.10 -14.05
C GLU A 641 -38.62 -33.05 -14.08
N LEU A 642 -38.01 -32.73 -12.93
CA LEU A 642 -36.97 -31.69 -12.83
C LEU A 642 -35.72 -32.02 -13.67
N ARG A 643 -35.44 -33.32 -13.88
CA ARG A 643 -34.35 -33.80 -14.76
C ARG A 643 -34.65 -33.69 -16.25
N LYS A 644 -35.91 -33.57 -16.68
CA LYS A 644 -36.25 -33.34 -18.10
C LYS A 644 -36.04 -31.88 -18.50
N THR A 645 -36.45 -30.94 -17.65
CA THR A 645 -36.35 -29.50 -17.93
C THR A 645 -34.89 -29.01 -17.95
N LEU A 646 -34.04 -29.50 -17.03
CA LEU A 646 -32.64 -29.09 -16.93
C LEU A 646 -31.74 -29.61 -18.08
N ARG A 647 -32.17 -30.62 -18.85
CA ARG A 647 -31.37 -31.17 -19.96
C ARG A 647 -31.51 -30.40 -21.27
N GLY A 648 -32.57 -29.60 -21.42
CA GLY A 648 -32.81 -28.77 -22.62
C GLY A 648 -32.22 -27.36 -22.57
N VAL A 649 -31.72 -26.91 -21.40
CA VAL A 649 -31.22 -25.54 -21.20
C VAL A 649 -29.68 -25.48 -21.11
N LEU A 650 -29.02 -26.62 -20.87
CA LEU A 650 -27.55 -26.69 -20.66
C LEU A 650 -26.76 -27.25 -21.84
N PHE A 651 -27.43 -27.70 -22.92
CA PHE A 651 -26.78 -28.23 -24.13
C PHE A 651 -27.50 -27.75 -25.39
N GLY A 652 -27.21 -26.50 -25.80
CA GLY A 652 -27.56 -25.97 -27.10
C GLY A 652 -26.37 -26.00 -28.06
N ASP A 653 -26.48 -26.83 -29.10
CA ASP A 653 -25.84 -26.73 -30.42
C ASP A 653 -24.32 -26.46 -30.52
N GLU A 654 -23.50 -27.49 -30.25
CA GLU A 654 -22.19 -27.66 -30.90
C GLU A 654 -22.32 -28.46 -32.22
N LYS A 655 -22.91 -27.84 -33.25
CA LYS A 655 -22.78 -28.28 -34.65
C LYS A 655 -22.90 -27.08 -35.60
N ASP A 656 -21.75 -26.51 -35.97
CA ASP A 656 -21.39 -26.09 -37.35
C ASP A 656 -20.15 -25.17 -37.32
N GLU A 657 -18.96 -25.75 -37.49
CA GLU A 657 -17.77 -25.06 -38.06
C GLU A 657 -16.63 -26.08 -38.28
N LYS A 658 -16.76 -26.94 -39.31
CA LYS A 658 -15.66 -27.81 -39.78
C LYS A 658 -15.68 -28.15 -41.28
N LYS A 659 -16.02 -27.15 -42.07
CA LYS A 659 -15.74 -26.93 -43.49
C LYS A 659 -15.66 -25.39 -43.62
N GLU A 660 -14.70 -24.74 -44.28
CA GLU A 660 -13.74 -25.14 -45.32
C GLU A 660 -12.37 -24.49 -45.07
N LYS A 661 -11.28 -25.22 -45.38
CA LYS A 661 -9.92 -24.66 -45.56
C LYS A 661 -9.13 -25.56 -46.51
N GLU A 662 -9.54 -25.55 -47.77
CA GLU A 662 -8.78 -26.08 -48.91
C GLU A 662 -9.22 -25.29 -50.17
N GLU A 663 -8.76 -24.04 -50.25
CA GLU A 663 -8.29 -23.30 -51.46
C GLU A 663 -7.77 -21.90 -51.05
#